data_AF-X0KFX5-F1
#
_entry.id   AF-X0KFX5-F1
#
_cell.length_a   1.000
_cell.length_b   1.000
_cell.length_c   1.000
_cell.angle_alpha   90.00
_cell.angle_beta   90.00
_cell.angle_gamma   90.00
#
_symmetry.space_group_name_H-M   'P 1'
#
loop_
_entity.id
_entity.type
_entity.pdbx_description
1 polymer ?
#
loop_
_entity_poly.entity_id
_entity_poly.type
_entity_poly.pdbx_seq_one_letter_code
_entity_poly.pdbx_strand_id
1 'polypeptide(L)'
;MARNKTPTVTAPKHNLPPTLNVPCVLQVNGNPFGGKGLGIATSIATSLLALRAPDKDSYLGLVIEFPLPTEVESTGFGKCHHIDGPTQKATPSNTRKLTVKFPHGEIDITYRAASEQDIARYPDAKKHMTWVDVFLGKNAEVSVKGFGMPYSNPGHPAEGWLRSPDSTTVLDGMCLLDIIRQRHFSFLVVHPEKVLMAKWSVASLAPRFDYGYGADQSWDMDRYMKQLHDVKGHRFQTAWSFETDLSHVTALAQSIVQDFMWIQKCCLDMTTEMGSAYFVKNPASRQSERWFLIVRMDRQFWKHIEWSQACIHGTMKLVVHPGPDELPESWTDDLSERWAARICHDPEEVSALNQHPLSEKDFVIRVIKPPHTQLGMKEFGSREEADNCVSFEWDLQLHDAKRQVDAVCDLLPSATPNRLFFRDQGPKGSELCVNNEALIMSLHRDLLRGDGFWKTMMSPDSAMDEMAGHMGDLNLGDQRKRLTLPVLPSLNFLKDDGKSGWADALLSEVSEADQCPLRYYLSSRPLGFGIITTGPNSDDISVITAAVLAMNATVGNVMASGPTPASMNKFSSHLHTVSLNVVFKYNIGRRQDATIRAALIVRGFKLQDECDAFKSLLQFPHLGDEAAGDDDWGDDSDTLREFQKSLAGLDKLARLRQRVSGKISWEEYVGGKIVEDTEIMRLMTMLTESADIVCTTPSLAHTEDHLRSWKLERARGVAIDEAGGMSRGDLYSIWGNTLVPCLLAGNEEFVPLELKSYHDRDVNGNMRNRFGDDARKSALEFLTTTGWPVYRVRAQ
;
A
#
# COMPACT_ATOMS: atom_id res chain seq x y z
N MET A 1 19.42 -29.81 -27.71
CA MET A 1 19.97 -28.45 -27.95
C MET A 1 20.10 -27.76 -26.60
N ALA A 2 21.32 -27.43 -26.20
CA ALA A 2 21.56 -26.68 -24.96
C ALA A 2 20.91 -25.29 -25.09
N ARG A 3 19.99 -24.94 -24.18
CA ARG A 3 19.51 -23.56 -24.04
C ARG A 3 20.73 -22.70 -23.73
N ASN A 4 21.20 -21.93 -24.70
CA ASN A 4 22.15 -20.85 -24.45
C ASN A 4 21.55 -19.97 -23.35
N LYS A 5 22.09 -20.06 -22.14
CA LYS A 5 21.70 -19.18 -21.03
C LYS A 5 22.13 -17.78 -21.44
N THR A 6 21.16 -16.91 -21.75
CA THR A 6 21.41 -15.49 -21.97
C THR A 6 22.20 -14.96 -20.77
N PRO A 7 23.37 -14.31 -20.97
CA PRO A 7 24.19 -13.82 -19.88
C PRO A 7 23.37 -12.86 -19.00
N THR A 8 23.46 -13.01 -17.68
CA THR A 8 22.72 -12.15 -16.73
C THR A 8 23.57 -10.94 -16.41
N VAL A 9 23.02 -9.73 -16.59
CA VAL A 9 23.71 -8.52 -16.12
C VAL A 9 23.74 -8.53 -14.60
N THR A 10 24.94 -8.45 -14.03
CA THR A 10 25.16 -8.43 -12.57
C THR A 10 25.40 -7.02 -12.08
N ALA A 11 25.13 -6.78 -10.79
CA ALA A 11 25.42 -5.52 -10.12
C ALA A 11 26.88 -5.06 -10.30
N PRO A 12 27.15 -3.74 -10.30
CA PRO A 12 28.50 -3.20 -10.32
C PRO A 12 29.36 -3.79 -9.19
N LYS A 13 30.54 -4.31 -9.55
CA LYS A 13 31.51 -4.79 -8.57
C LYS A 13 32.46 -3.64 -8.21
N HIS A 14 32.18 -2.97 -7.11
CA HIS A 14 33.18 -2.12 -6.47
C HIS A 14 34.15 -3.04 -5.72
N ASN A 15 35.46 -2.91 -5.93
CA ASN A 15 36.50 -3.68 -5.22
C ASN A 15 36.60 -3.24 -3.75
N LEU A 16 35.52 -3.44 -2.98
CA LEU A 16 35.35 -2.98 -1.61
C LEU A 16 35.35 -4.17 -0.64
N PRO A 17 35.72 -3.96 0.64
CA PRO A 17 35.54 -4.96 1.68
C PRO A 17 34.07 -5.39 1.84
N PRO A 18 33.78 -6.58 2.39
CA PRO A 18 32.42 -6.96 2.74
C PRO A 18 31.84 -6.03 3.84
N THR A 19 30.52 -6.04 3.99
CA THR A 19 29.83 -5.37 5.12
C THR A 19 30.43 -5.85 6.45
N LEU A 20 30.72 -4.92 7.35
CA LEU A 20 31.29 -5.19 8.67
C LEU A 20 30.24 -4.88 9.75
N ASN A 21 30.01 -5.81 10.67
CA ASN A 21 29.23 -5.57 11.89
C ASN A 21 29.98 -6.22 13.06
N VAL A 22 30.55 -5.41 13.95
CA VAL A 22 31.42 -5.90 15.04
C VAL A 22 31.02 -5.33 16.39
N PRO A 23 30.92 -6.16 17.45
CA PRO A 23 30.62 -5.67 18.79
C PRO A 23 31.60 -4.59 19.25
N CYS A 24 31.07 -3.55 19.88
CA CYS A 24 31.83 -2.48 20.48
C CYS A 24 31.21 -2.04 21.80
N VAL A 25 31.94 -1.24 22.58
CA VAL A 25 31.39 -0.41 23.66
C VAL A 25 31.59 1.05 23.28
N LEU A 26 30.57 1.89 23.51
CA LEU A 26 30.67 3.34 23.35
C LEU A 26 31.14 3.93 24.67
N GLN A 27 32.20 4.72 24.65
CA GLN A 27 32.64 5.49 25.82
C GLN A 27 31.94 6.85 25.84
N VAL A 28 31.26 7.14 26.94
CA VAL A 28 30.54 8.39 27.17
C VAL A 28 31.08 9.01 28.46
N ASN A 29 31.79 10.13 28.36
CA ASN A 29 32.47 10.78 29.48
C ASN A 29 33.31 9.83 30.36
N GLY A 30 33.98 8.86 29.74
CA GLY A 30 34.78 7.89 30.49
C GLY A 30 33.97 6.76 31.15
N ASN A 31 32.66 6.67 30.94
CA ASN A 31 31.81 5.54 31.33
C ASN A 31 31.40 4.67 30.12
N PRO A 32 31.33 3.33 30.27
CA PRO A 32 30.91 2.44 29.18
C PRO A 32 29.38 2.46 28.98
N PHE A 33 28.93 2.67 27.75
CA PHE A 33 27.55 2.51 27.32
C PHE A 33 27.41 1.34 26.36
N GLY A 34 26.52 0.41 26.67
CA GLY A 34 26.33 -0.82 25.90
C GLY A 34 27.44 -1.84 26.14
N GLY A 35 27.79 -2.60 25.09
CA GLY A 35 28.86 -3.59 25.14
C GLY A 35 28.47 -4.95 25.74
N LYS A 36 27.17 -5.33 25.71
CA LYS A 36 26.73 -6.70 26.03
C LYS A 36 27.55 -7.77 25.30
N GLY A 37 27.86 -7.55 24.02
CA GLY A 37 28.69 -8.47 23.21
C GLY A 37 30.18 -8.53 23.60
N LEU A 38 30.61 -7.70 24.56
CA LEU A 38 31.97 -7.66 25.13
C LEU A 38 32.01 -8.18 26.58
N GLY A 39 30.91 -8.77 27.07
CA GLY A 39 30.81 -9.30 28.42
C GLY A 39 30.49 -8.26 29.50
N ILE A 40 30.12 -7.04 29.12
CA ILE A 40 29.65 -6.02 30.07
C ILE A 40 28.27 -6.45 30.60
N ALA A 41 28.08 -6.36 31.92
CA ALA A 41 26.81 -6.67 32.59
C ALA A 41 25.72 -5.63 32.27
N THR A 42 25.26 -5.61 31.03
CA THR A 42 24.18 -4.76 30.51
C THR A 42 23.31 -5.54 29.54
N SER A 43 22.05 -5.13 29.43
CA SER A 43 21.12 -5.66 28.42
C SER A 43 21.28 -5.00 27.05
N ILE A 44 22.02 -3.87 26.97
CA ILE A 44 22.18 -3.07 25.76
C ILE A 44 23.35 -3.58 24.93
N ALA A 45 23.08 -3.95 23.68
CA ALA A 45 24.12 -4.32 22.72
C ALA A 45 24.48 -3.12 21.84
N THR A 46 25.77 -3.00 21.53
CA THR A 46 26.31 -1.96 20.64
C THR A 46 27.29 -2.57 19.66
N SER A 47 27.24 -2.12 18.40
CA SER A 47 28.17 -2.56 17.38
C SER A 47 28.53 -1.47 16.37
N LEU A 48 29.75 -1.52 15.85
CA LEU A 48 30.15 -0.71 14.71
C LEU A 48 29.72 -1.40 13.42
N LEU A 49 29.10 -0.61 12.54
CA LEU A 49 28.61 -1.03 11.24
C LEU A 49 29.36 -0.28 10.14
N ALA A 50 29.81 -1.00 9.11
CA ALA A 50 30.08 -0.43 7.80
C ALA A 50 29.20 -1.16 6.79
N LEU A 51 28.09 -0.55 6.41
CA LEU A 51 27.17 -1.09 5.42
C LEU A 51 27.71 -0.80 4.03
N ARG A 52 27.84 -1.86 3.22
CA ARG A 52 28.24 -1.78 1.82
C ARG A 52 27.34 -2.67 1.00
N ALA A 53 26.60 -2.07 0.09
CA ALA A 53 25.73 -2.78 -0.82
C ALA A 53 25.66 -2.04 -2.15
N PRO A 54 25.47 -2.76 -3.27
CA PRO A 54 25.51 -2.16 -4.60
C PRO A 54 24.29 -1.27 -4.89
N ASP A 55 23.16 -1.55 -4.25
CA ASP A 55 21.86 -0.95 -4.60
C ASP A 55 21.30 -0.05 -3.48
N LYS A 56 22.17 0.50 -2.62
CA LYS A 56 21.82 1.44 -1.55
C LYS A 56 23.04 2.20 -1.07
N ASP A 57 22.80 3.33 -0.40
CA ASP A 57 23.88 4.15 0.17
C ASP A 57 24.71 3.36 1.18
N SER A 58 26.03 3.43 0.99
CA SER A 58 27.01 2.87 1.91
C SER A 58 27.32 3.88 3.02
N TYR A 59 27.39 3.42 4.27
CA TYR A 59 27.66 4.29 5.40
C TYR A 59 28.42 3.59 6.52
N LEU A 60 29.11 4.39 7.34
CA LEU A 60 29.64 3.98 8.64
C LEU A 60 28.62 4.35 9.72
N GLY A 61 28.51 3.56 10.78
CA GLY A 61 27.57 3.88 11.84
C GLY A 61 27.75 3.07 13.11
N LEU A 62 26.97 3.45 14.11
CA LEU A 62 26.79 2.77 15.38
C LEU A 62 25.39 2.17 15.42
N VAL A 63 25.29 0.88 15.74
CA VAL A 63 24.03 0.21 16.04
C VAL A 63 23.89 0.05 17.54
N ILE A 64 22.73 0.42 18.08
CA ILE A 64 22.34 0.24 19.48
C ILE A 64 21.09 -0.66 19.48
N GLU A 65 21.12 -1.76 20.23
CA GLU A 65 19.99 -2.67 20.37
C GLU A 65 19.47 -2.66 21.81
N PHE A 66 18.19 -2.31 21.95
CA PHE A 66 17.46 -2.31 23.21
C PHE A 66 16.59 -3.58 23.32
N PRO A 67 16.51 -4.25 24.48
CA PRO A 67 15.70 -5.45 24.63
C PRO A 67 14.20 -5.14 24.57
N LEU A 68 13.43 -5.99 23.90
CA LEU A 68 11.97 -6.05 24.03
C LEU A 68 11.60 -7.22 24.96
N PRO A 69 10.49 -7.13 25.71
CA PRO A 69 10.03 -8.25 26.54
C PRO A 69 9.83 -9.53 25.72
N THR A 70 9.89 -10.70 26.34
CA THR A 70 9.59 -11.96 25.63
C THR A 70 8.07 -12.12 25.42
N GLU A 71 7.26 -11.61 26.35
CA GLU A 71 5.79 -11.74 26.37
C GLU A 71 5.06 -10.49 25.84
N VAL A 72 5.65 -9.72 24.93
CA VAL A 72 5.05 -8.46 24.42
C VAL A 72 3.65 -8.68 23.85
N GLU A 73 3.43 -9.83 23.22
CA GLU A 73 2.14 -10.19 22.67
C GLU A 73 1.10 -10.28 23.79
N SER A 74 1.41 -10.98 24.90
CA SER A 74 0.50 -11.19 26.05
C SER A 74 -0.05 -9.87 26.59
N THR A 75 0.80 -8.84 26.64
CA THR A 75 0.48 -7.49 27.13
C THR A 75 -0.36 -6.64 26.16
N GLY A 76 -0.53 -7.06 24.90
CA GLY A 76 -1.29 -6.32 23.89
C GLY A 76 -0.53 -5.20 23.17
N PHE A 77 0.78 -5.03 23.41
CA PHE A 77 1.57 -4.01 22.68
C PHE A 77 1.78 -4.40 21.21
N GLY A 78 1.95 -5.70 20.94
CA GLY A 78 2.19 -6.28 19.62
C GLY A 78 3.64 -6.74 19.40
N LYS A 79 3.86 -7.67 18.47
CA LYS A 79 5.18 -8.20 18.12
C LYS A 79 5.87 -7.30 17.08
N CYS A 80 7.12 -6.94 17.33
CA CYS A 80 7.95 -6.22 16.38
C CYS A 80 8.73 -7.20 15.51
N HIS A 81 8.96 -6.85 14.24
CA HIS A 81 9.69 -7.70 13.29
C HIS A 81 10.96 -7.00 12.78
N HIS A 82 11.89 -7.79 12.26
CA HIS A 82 13.05 -7.31 11.53
C HIS A 82 13.30 -8.20 10.32
N ILE A 83 14.08 -7.70 9.36
CA ILE A 83 14.52 -8.50 8.21
C ILE A 83 15.71 -9.36 8.62
N ASP A 84 15.55 -10.67 8.41
CA ASP A 84 16.68 -11.59 8.46
C ASP A 84 17.56 -11.42 7.22
N GLY A 85 18.84 -11.12 7.43
CA GLY A 85 19.78 -10.76 6.36
C GLY A 85 19.92 -11.85 5.28
N PRO A 86 20.17 -13.12 5.66
CA PRO A 86 20.28 -14.23 4.70
C PRO A 86 18.99 -14.57 3.96
N THR A 87 17.85 -14.65 4.66
CA THR A 87 16.59 -15.10 4.04
C THR A 87 15.78 -13.97 3.41
N GLN A 88 16.06 -12.72 3.74
CA GLN A 88 15.28 -11.54 3.34
C GLN A 88 13.79 -11.66 3.72
N LYS A 89 13.52 -12.34 4.84
CA LYS A 89 12.16 -12.53 5.37
C LYS A 89 11.97 -11.74 6.66
N ALA A 90 10.73 -11.33 6.89
CA ALA A 90 10.30 -10.79 8.17
C ALA A 90 10.43 -11.88 9.26
N THR A 91 11.11 -11.56 10.35
CA THR A 91 11.25 -12.45 11.50
C THR A 91 10.93 -11.70 12.80
N PRO A 92 10.26 -12.34 13.77
CA PRO A 92 9.98 -11.72 15.04
C PRO A 92 11.26 -11.27 15.74
N SER A 93 11.27 -10.04 16.26
CA SER A 93 12.40 -9.46 16.97
C SER A 93 12.15 -9.41 18.47
N ASN A 94 13.22 -9.65 19.24
CA ASN A 94 13.27 -9.43 20.68
C ASN A 94 14.13 -8.20 21.03
N THR A 95 14.52 -7.41 20.03
CA THR A 95 15.23 -6.15 20.24
C THR A 95 14.70 -5.04 19.34
N ARG A 96 14.78 -3.80 19.83
CA ARG A 96 14.61 -2.58 19.04
C ARG A 96 15.98 -2.06 18.64
N LYS A 97 16.20 -1.91 17.33
CA LYS A 97 17.46 -1.41 16.79
C LYS A 97 17.36 0.07 16.47
N LEU A 98 18.37 0.82 16.91
CA LEU A 98 18.61 2.21 16.54
C LEU A 98 19.97 2.28 15.84
N THR A 99 20.03 2.83 14.63
CA THR A 99 21.27 2.94 13.85
C THR A 99 21.62 4.40 13.63
N VAL A 100 22.68 4.87 14.27
CA VAL A 100 23.27 6.19 14.05
C VAL A 100 24.20 6.08 12.86
N LYS A 101 23.84 6.73 11.74
CA LYS A 101 24.64 6.80 10.53
C LYS A 101 25.52 8.05 10.57
N PHE A 102 26.81 7.86 10.38
CA PHE A 102 27.76 8.96 10.23
C PHE A 102 27.71 9.51 8.79
N PRO A 103 27.89 10.82 8.59
CA PRO A 103 27.86 11.41 7.28
C PRO A 103 29.00 10.87 6.39
N HIS A 104 28.73 10.71 5.10
CA HIS A 104 29.67 10.13 4.11
C HIS A 104 30.95 10.98 3.93
N GLY A 105 30.88 12.27 4.27
CA GLY A 105 32.01 13.19 4.33
C GLY A 105 31.98 14.04 5.61
N GLU A 106 33.04 14.83 5.85
CA GLU A 106 33.17 15.68 7.04
C GLU A 106 33.31 14.94 8.38
N ILE A 107 33.93 13.76 8.34
CA ILE A 107 34.33 13.03 9.55
C ILE A 107 35.84 12.76 9.54
N ASP A 108 36.47 12.87 10.70
CA ASP A 108 37.83 12.41 10.94
C ASP A 108 37.82 11.18 11.85
N ILE A 109 38.62 10.17 11.52
CA ILE A 109 38.63 8.89 12.23
C ILE A 109 40.06 8.55 12.62
N THR A 110 40.28 8.34 13.93
CA THR A 110 41.58 7.91 14.45
C THR A 110 41.47 6.54 15.11
N TYR A 111 42.56 5.77 15.05
CA TYR A 111 42.65 4.43 15.61
C TYR A 111 43.85 4.35 16.54
N ARG A 112 43.70 3.64 17.66
CA ARG A 112 44.81 3.29 18.55
C ARG A 112 44.60 1.90 19.15
N ALA A 113 45.66 1.11 19.28
CA ALA A 113 45.60 -0.15 20.01
C ALA A 113 45.15 0.05 21.47
N ALA A 114 44.33 -0.87 21.98
CA ALA A 114 43.93 -0.86 23.38
C ALA A 114 45.09 -1.27 24.29
N SER A 115 45.21 -0.62 25.46
CA SER A 115 46.21 -1.00 26.46
C SER A 115 45.82 -2.29 27.19
N GLU A 116 46.76 -2.93 27.88
CA GLU A 116 46.45 -4.11 28.71
C GLU A 116 45.41 -3.80 29.80
N GLN A 117 45.43 -2.58 30.35
CA GLN A 117 44.46 -2.13 31.33
C GLN A 117 43.05 -1.98 30.73
N ASP A 118 42.95 -1.52 29.47
CA ASP A 118 41.67 -1.44 28.77
C ASP A 118 41.09 -2.83 28.52
N ILE A 119 41.93 -3.78 28.09
CA ILE A 119 41.52 -5.15 27.82
C ILE A 119 41.05 -5.85 29.10
N ALA A 120 41.73 -5.61 30.22
CA ALA A 120 41.39 -6.21 31.52
C ALA A 120 40.01 -5.77 32.06
N ARG A 121 39.46 -4.65 31.59
CA ARG A 121 38.12 -4.16 32.01
C ARG A 121 36.97 -4.96 31.41
N TYR A 122 37.23 -5.79 30.40
CA TYR A 122 36.19 -6.47 29.63
C TYR A 122 36.42 -7.99 29.63
N PRO A 123 35.59 -8.77 30.35
CA PRO A 123 35.88 -10.17 30.67
C PRO A 123 35.85 -11.11 29.45
N ASP A 124 35.10 -10.77 28.39
CA ASP A 124 35.03 -11.56 27.15
C ASP A 124 35.91 -11.00 26.02
N ALA A 125 36.81 -10.06 26.33
CA ALA A 125 37.67 -9.42 25.33
C ALA A 125 38.67 -10.41 24.70
N LYS A 126 38.75 -10.38 23.36
CA LYS A 126 39.82 -11.09 22.61
C LYS A 126 41.13 -10.30 22.71
N LYS A 127 42.27 -10.98 22.52
CA LYS A 127 43.66 -10.42 22.55
C LYS A 127 43.93 -9.19 21.67
N HIS A 128 42.97 -8.77 20.82
CA HIS A 128 43.12 -7.65 19.90
C HIS A 128 41.89 -6.74 19.98
N MET A 129 42.01 -5.65 20.73
CA MET A 129 41.04 -4.57 20.78
C MET A 129 41.63 -3.28 20.24
N THR A 130 40.80 -2.45 19.62
CA THR A 130 41.18 -1.17 19.03
C THR A 130 40.22 -0.09 19.49
N TRP A 131 40.76 1.03 19.94
CA TRP A 131 40.01 2.26 20.12
C TRP A 131 39.82 2.96 18.78
N VAL A 132 38.60 3.43 18.54
CA VAL A 132 38.21 4.18 17.36
C VAL A 132 37.56 5.47 17.82
N ASP A 133 38.15 6.60 17.46
CA ASP A 133 37.56 7.91 17.72
C ASP A 133 37.06 8.53 16.42
N VAL A 134 35.80 8.98 16.42
CA VAL A 134 35.14 9.61 15.29
C VAL A 134 34.83 11.05 15.66
N PHE A 135 35.33 12.01 14.88
CA PHE A 135 35.10 13.43 15.05
C PHE A 135 34.26 13.99 13.89
N LEU A 136 33.15 14.63 14.22
CA LEU A 136 32.27 15.25 13.23
C LEU A 136 32.69 16.70 12.95
N GLY A 137 32.88 17.05 11.67
CA GLY A 137 33.21 18.40 11.18
C GLY A 137 32.08 19.40 11.44
N LYS A 138 32.39 20.70 11.57
CA LYS A 138 31.52 21.74 12.21
C LYS A 138 30.02 21.67 11.86
N ASN A 139 29.66 21.45 10.59
CA ASN A 139 28.27 21.43 10.13
C ASN A 139 27.72 20.01 9.87
N ALA A 140 28.51 18.98 10.15
CA ALA A 140 28.15 17.59 9.95
C ALA A 140 27.16 17.11 11.02
N GLU A 141 26.05 16.51 10.60
CA GLU A 141 25.04 15.92 11.48
C GLU A 141 24.87 14.44 11.17
N VAL A 142 24.54 13.66 12.21
CA VAL A 142 24.19 12.25 12.06
C VAL A 142 22.74 12.10 11.60
N SER A 143 22.44 11.01 10.90
CA SER A 143 21.06 10.57 10.68
C SER A 143 20.80 9.30 11.49
N VAL A 144 19.58 9.13 12.00
CA VAL A 144 19.27 8.02 12.91
C VAL A 144 18.10 7.20 12.38
N LYS A 145 18.38 5.95 12.01
CA LYS A 145 17.35 4.98 11.64
C LYS A 145 16.73 4.36 12.89
N GLY A 146 15.40 4.25 12.90
CA GLY A 146 14.62 3.62 13.98
C GLY A 146 14.29 4.56 15.16
N PHE A 147 14.63 5.85 15.06
CA PHE A 147 14.27 6.85 16.06
C PHE A 147 12.76 7.12 16.06
N GLY A 148 12.18 7.37 17.24
CA GLY A 148 10.74 7.65 17.41
C GLY A 148 9.81 6.45 17.22
N MET A 149 10.34 5.26 16.93
CA MET A 149 9.53 4.05 16.77
C MET A 149 8.89 3.61 18.10
N PRO A 150 7.66 3.09 18.10
CA PRO A 150 7.00 2.65 19.34
C PRO A 150 7.83 1.64 20.13
N TYR A 151 7.87 1.82 21.45
CA TYR A 151 8.59 0.96 22.39
C TYR A 151 7.82 0.78 23.70
N SER A 152 7.84 -0.45 24.23
CA SER A 152 7.29 -0.81 25.53
C SER A 152 8.13 -1.93 26.14
N ASN A 153 8.67 -1.67 27.32
CA ASN A 153 9.36 -2.67 28.13
C ASN A 153 9.22 -2.30 29.61
N PRO A 154 8.03 -2.51 30.19
CA PRO A 154 7.71 -2.11 31.57
C PRO A 154 8.77 -2.57 32.56
N GLY A 155 9.32 -1.62 33.32
CA GLY A 155 10.33 -1.86 34.35
C GLY A 155 11.78 -1.89 33.85
N HIS A 156 12.03 -1.78 32.55
CA HIS A 156 13.37 -1.66 32.00
C HIS A 156 13.76 -0.18 31.78
N PRO A 157 14.97 0.29 32.15
CA PRO A 157 15.37 1.70 32.01
C PRO A 157 15.23 2.28 30.59
N ALA A 158 15.45 1.44 29.57
CA ALA A 158 15.29 1.82 28.17
C ALA A 158 13.88 2.29 27.78
N GLU A 159 12.84 1.99 28.57
CA GLU A 159 11.50 2.53 28.34
C GLU A 159 11.48 4.05 28.46
N GLY A 160 12.09 4.61 29.52
CA GLY A 160 12.23 6.06 29.67
C GLY A 160 13.15 6.66 28.60
N TRP A 161 14.26 5.98 28.28
CA TRP A 161 15.23 6.47 27.30
C TRP A 161 14.67 6.61 25.89
N LEU A 162 13.77 5.72 25.47
CA LEU A 162 13.19 5.74 24.13
C LEU A 162 11.87 6.52 24.04
N ARG A 163 11.11 6.62 25.14
CA ARG A 163 9.88 7.44 25.19
C ARG A 163 10.15 8.92 25.49
N SER A 164 11.25 9.21 26.17
CA SER A 164 11.61 10.58 26.55
C SER A 164 13.11 10.79 26.33
N PRO A 165 13.56 10.73 25.05
CA PRO A 165 14.98 10.65 24.69
C PRO A 165 15.77 11.93 24.99
N ASP A 166 15.10 13.06 25.21
CA ASP A 166 15.66 14.39 25.47
C ASP A 166 15.73 14.75 26.97
N SER A 167 15.11 13.94 27.83
CA SER A 167 14.87 14.32 29.23
C SER A 167 15.17 13.19 30.22
N THR A 168 15.11 11.92 29.81
CA THR A 168 15.48 10.81 30.69
C THR A 168 16.98 10.59 30.66
N THR A 169 17.62 10.70 31.83
CA THR A 169 19.05 10.40 31.99
C THR A 169 19.36 8.94 31.66
N VAL A 170 20.31 8.74 30.76
CA VAL A 170 20.86 7.44 30.39
C VAL A 170 22.12 7.15 31.18
N LEU A 171 23.10 8.05 31.11
CA LEU A 171 24.42 7.86 31.71
C LEU A 171 25.08 9.23 31.93
N ASP A 172 25.71 9.41 33.11
CA ASP A 172 26.48 10.62 33.45
C ASP A 172 25.72 11.95 33.20
N GLY A 173 24.45 11.99 33.57
CA GLY A 173 23.60 13.18 33.39
C GLY A 173 23.13 13.45 31.96
N MET A 174 23.61 12.69 30.95
CA MET A 174 23.19 12.83 29.56
C MET A 174 21.95 11.99 29.24
N CYS A 175 21.06 12.55 28.42
CA CYS A 175 19.96 11.82 27.83
C CYS A 175 20.41 11.04 26.57
N LEU A 176 19.52 10.22 26.01
CA LEU A 176 19.83 9.43 24.80
C LEU A 176 20.15 10.35 23.61
N LEU A 177 19.42 11.46 23.49
CA LEU A 177 19.63 12.42 22.42
C LEU A 177 20.98 13.15 22.55
N ASP A 178 21.40 13.48 23.76
CA ASP A 178 22.74 14.05 24.01
C ASP A 178 23.83 13.10 23.53
N ILE A 179 23.70 11.81 23.89
CA ILE A 179 24.65 10.76 23.49
C ILE A 179 24.73 10.63 21.96
N ILE A 180 23.59 10.66 21.28
CA ILE A 180 23.51 10.50 19.81
C ILE A 180 23.99 11.75 19.07
N ARG A 181 23.83 12.95 19.64
CA ARG A 181 24.20 14.22 19.01
C ARG A 181 25.61 14.69 19.35
N GLN A 182 26.39 13.84 20.02
CA GLN A 182 27.80 14.11 20.29
C GLN A 182 28.56 14.41 18.99
N ARG A 183 29.59 15.25 19.13
CA ARG A 183 30.51 15.61 18.04
C ARG A 183 31.75 14.74 18.00
N HIS A 184 31.98 13.98 19.07
CA HIS A 184 33.05 13.03 19.22
C HIS A 184 32.46 11.74 19.77
N PHE A 185 32.72 10.62 19.09
CA PHE A 185 32.37 9.28 19.56
C PHE A 185 33.65 8.49 19.76
N SER A 186 33.76 7.83 20.91
CA SER A 186 34.90 6.95 21.21
C SER A 186 34.42 5.53 21.42
N PHE A 187 34.95 4.60 20.65
CA PHE A 187 34.56 3.19 20.67
C PHE A 187 35.73 2.31 21.02
N LEU A 188 35.48 1.27 21.82
CA LEU A 188 36.41 0.16 21.96
C LEU A 188 35.83 -1.08 21.26
N VAL A 189 36.60 -1.64 20.33
CA VAL A 189 36.13 -2.63 19.35
C VAL A 189 36.99 -3.88 19.38
N VAL A 190 36.38 -5.07 19.33
CA VAL A 190 37.11 -6.35 19.27
C VAL A 190 37.55 -6.67 17.86
N HIS A 191 38.56 -5.95 17.40
CA HIS A 191 39.17 -6.15 16.08
C HIS A 191 40.63 -5.65 16.08
N PRO A 192 41.57 -6.32 15.36
CA PRO A 192 42.91 -5.79 15.16
C PRO A 192 42.92 -4.46 14.39
N GLU A 193 43.76 -3.53 14.84
CA GLU A 193 43.82 -2.13 14.37
C GLU A 193 43.97 -2.01 12.85
N LYS A 194 45.03 -2.61 12.28
CA LYS A 194 45.32 -2.53 10.83
C LYS A 194 44.16 -3.02 9.96
N VAL A 195 43.48 -4.09 10.41
CA VAL A 195 42.38 -4.68 9.66
C VAL A 195 41.11 -3.84 9.82
N LEU A 196 40.88 -3.27 11.00
CA LEU A 196 39.76 -2.37 11.25
C LEU A 196 39.89 -1.08 10.43
N MET A 197 41.07 -0.47 10.41
CA MET A 197 41.36 0.72 9.59
C MET A 197 41.09 0.49 8.10
N ALA A 198 41.46 -0.69 7.57
CA ALA A 198 41.20 -1.05 6.18
C ALA A 198 39.71 -1.33 5.90
N LYS A 199 38.95 -1.82 6.89
CA LYS A 199 37.55 -2.25 6.72
C LYS A 199 36.50 -1.30 7.29
N TRP A 200 36.87 -0.23 7.97
CA TRP A 200 35.95 0.70 8.61
C TRP A 200 36.47 2.12 8.49
N SER A 201 36.60 2.62 7.26
CA SER A 201 37.07 3.98 6.94
C SER A 201 36.26 4.59 5.81
N VAL A 202 36.26 5.93 5.66
CA VAL A 202 35.51 6.61 4.59
C VAL A 202 35.94 6.11 3.20
N ALA A 203 37.24 5.88 3.00
CA ALA A 203 37.79 5.35 1.75
C ALA A 203 37.30 3.94 1.39
N SER A 204 36.70 3.23 2.35
CA SER A 204 36.15 1.88 2.15
C SER A 204 34.66 1.86 1.81
N LEU A 205 34.00 3.01 1.69
CA LEU A 205 32.59 3.12 1.29
C LEU A 205 32.43 3.16 -0.23
N ALA A 206 31.30 2.67 -0.73
CA ALA A 206 30.92 2.86 -2.12
C ALA A 206 30.55 4.33 -2.39
N PRO A 207 30.56 4.77 -3.67
CA PRO A 207 29.93 6.02 -4.06
C PRO A 207 28.47 6.10 -3.62
N ARG A 208 27.93 7.32 -3.55
CA ARG A 208 26.49 7.51 -3.30
C ARG A 208 25.68 6.81 -4.38
N PHE A 209 24.59 6.20 -3.95
CA PHE A 209 23.73 5.41 -4.81
C PHE A 209 22.65 6.27 -5.44
N ASP A 210 22.38 6.03 -6.72
CA ASP A 210 21.24 6.60 -7.45
C ASP A 210 20.65 5.50 -8.34
N TYR A 211 19.31 5.44 -8.39
CA TYR A 211 18.60 4.52 -9.27
C TYR A 211 18.72 4.92 -10.75
N GLY A 212 18.96 6.21 -11.04
CA GLY A 212 19.18 6.73 -12.39
C GLY A 212 17.92 7.12 -13.17
N TYR A 213 16.77 7.28 -12.50
CA TYR A 213 15.48 7.65 -13.14
C TYR A 213 15.12 9.13 -12.99
N GLY A 214 16.02 9.95 -12.44
CA GLY A 214 15.81 11.39 -12.26
C GLY A 214 14.83 11.74 -11.13
N ALA A 215 14.57 13.04 -10.97
CA ALA A 215 13.75 13.55 -9.87
C ALA A 215 12.23 13.55 -10.15
N ASP A 216 11.83 13.62 -11.43
CA ASP A 216 10.42 13.64 -11.82
C ASP A 216 9.92 12.22 -12.06
N GLN A 217 8.99 11.80 -11.20
CA GLN A 217 8.36 10.48 -11.23
C GLN A 217 6.86 10.56 -11.59
N SER A 218 6.35 11.73 -12.00
CA SER A 218 4.95 11.90 -12.41
C SER A 218 4.55 10.99 -13.58
N TRP A 219 3.26 10.83 -13.84
CA TRP A 219 2.84 10.03 -14.98
C TRP A 219 3.13 10.72 -16.32
N ASP A 220 4.13 10.21 -17.05
CA ASP A 220 4.49 10.67 -18.40
C ASP A 220 4.91 9.47 -19.27
N MET A 221 4.08 9.15 -20.26
CA MET A 221 4.27 7.98 -21.12
C MET A 221 5.57 8.06 -21.93
N ASP A 222 5.88 9.21 -22.51
CA ASP A 222 7.05 9.38 -23.38
C ASP A 222 8.35 9.26 -22.58
N ARG A 223 8.38 9.87 -21.38
CA ARG A 223 9.49 9.73 -20.45
C ARG A 223 9.69 8.28 -20.04
N TYR A 224 8.63 7.59 -19.64
CA TYR A 224 8.76 6.19 -19.22
C TYR A 224 9.19 5.27 -20.37
N MET A 225 8.69 5.49 -21.58
CA MET A 225 9.15 4.77 -22.78
C MET A 225 10.63 5.01 -23.05
N LYS A 226 11.10 6.25 -22.90
CA LYS A 226 12.51 6.59 -23.02
C LYS A 226 13.36 5.94 -21.92
N GLN A 227 12.92 6.01 -20.67
CA GLN A 227 13.62 5.39 -19.54
C GLN A 227 13.73 3.87 -19.66
N LEU A 228 12.68 3.20 -20.14
CA LEU A 228 12.69 1.75 -20.43
C LEU A 228 13.78 1.38 -21.46
N HIS A 229 14.06 2.28 -22.41
CA HIS A 229 15.11 2.08 -23.40
C HIS A 229 16.51 2.42 -22.87
N ASP A 230 16.64 3.55 -22.17
CA ASP A 230 17.94 4.14 -21.82
C ASP A 230 18.51 3.58 -20.50
N VAL A 231 17.66 3.22 -19.54
CA VAL A 231 18.06 2.90 -18.14
C VAL A 231 17.98 1.39 -17.88
N LYS A 232 18.89 0.63 -18.51
CA LYS A 232 18.95 -0.84 -18.43
C LYS A 232 19.95 -1.34 -17.38
N GLY A 233 19.73 -2.56 -16.88
CA GLY A 233 20.71 -3.19 -16.00
C GLY A 233 20.20 -4.42 -15.24
N HIS A 234 20.87 -4.70 -14.13
CA HIS A 234 20.52 -5.77 -13.20
C HIS A 234 19.27 -5.41 -12.37
N ARG A 235 18.73 -6.42 -11.69
CA ARG A 235 17.69 -6.23 -10.68
C ARG A 235 18.28 -5.64 -9.40
N PHE A 236 17.67 -4.59 -8.88
CA PHE A 236 18.04 -4.02 -7.59
C PHE A 236 17.66 -4.94 -6.43
N GLN A 237 18.45 -4.95 -5.38
CA GLN A 237 18.08 -5.58 -4.11
C GLN A 237 16.81 -4.95 -3.52
N THR A 238 16.00 -5.75 -2.84
CA THR A 238 14.81 -5.29 -2.11
C THR A 238 15.14 -4.18 -1.10
N ALA A 239 14.36 -3.11 -1.13
CA ALA A 239 14.49 -2.00 -0.20
C ALA A 239 13.45 -2.12 0.92
N TRP A 240 13.92 -2.26 2.16
CA TRP A 240 13.06 -2.32 3.36
C TRP A 240 12.99 -0.99 4.11
N SER A 241 13.70 0.00 3.61
CA SER A 241 13.56 1.40 4.00
C SER A 241 14.25 2.31 2.98
N PHE A 242 13.89 3.59 3.00
CA PHE A 242 14.37 4.57 2.03
C PHE A 242 14.94 5.81 2.70
N GLU A 243 16.17 6.16 2.31
CA GLU A 243 16.90 7.30 2.89
C GLU A 243 16.26 8.63 2.54
N THR A 244 15.68 8.75 1.35
CA THR A 244 15.03 9.98 0.86
C THR A 244 13.62 9.70 0.33
N ASP A 245 12.79 10.75 0.34
CA ASP A 245 11.44 10.69 -0.24
C ASP A 245 11.51 10.37 -1.75
N LEU A 246 12.51 10.91 -2.45
CA LEU A 246 12.70 10.64 -3.88
C LEU A 246 13.08 9.17 -4.14
N SER A 247 13.96 8.57 -3.34
CA SER A 247 14.33 7.16 -3.49
C SER A 247 13.13 6.23 -3.26
N HIS A 248 12.26 6.56 -2.29
CA HIS A 248 11.02 5.84 -2.02
C HIS A 248 10.04 5.92 -3.19
N VAL A 249 9.75 7.14 -3.64
CA VAL A 249 8.84 7.40 -4.77
C VAL A 249 9.36 6.76 -6.06
N THR A 250 10.65 6.88 -6.34
CA THR A 250 11.28 6.29 -7.53
C THR A 250 11.16 4.76 -7.52
N ALA A 251 11.50 4.11 -6.40
CA ALA A 251 11.43 2.65 -6.32
C ALA A 251 10.02 2.14 -6.59
N LEU A 252 9.01 2.78 -5.98
CA LEU A 252 7.61 2.39 -6.14
C LEU A 252 7.05 2.69 -7.52
N ALA A 253 7.19 3.94 -8.00
CA ALA A 253 6.67 4.34 -9.30
C ALA A 253 7.27 3.50 -10.43
N GLN A 254 8.59 3.28 -10.41
CA GLN A 254 9.26 2.47 -11.42
C GLN A 254 8.91 0.99 -11.31
N SER A 255 8.64 0.48 -10.11
CA SER A 255 8.20 -0.91 -9.93
C SER A 255 6.84 -1.19 -10.58
N ILE A 256 5.93 -0.20 -10.54
CA ILE A 256 4.61 -0.24 -11.19
C ILE A 256 4.80 -0.07 -12.70
N VAL A 257 5.47 1.00 -13.14
CA VAL A 257 5.67 1.34 -14.55
C VAL A 257 6.35 0.21 -15.31
N GLN A 258 7.44 -0.33 -14.79
CA GLN A 258 8.21 -1.36 -15.50
C GLN A 258 7.45 -2.69 -15.61
N ASP A 259 6.40 -2.92 -14.82
CA ASP A 259 5.63 -4.16 -14.91
C ASP A 259 4.76 -4.23 -16.17
N PHE A 260 4.23 -3.10 -16.63
CA PHE A 260 3.32 -3.05 -17.79
C PHE A 260 3.84 -2.24 -18.98
N MET A 261 4.78 -1.29 -18.81
CA MET A 261 5.16 -0.36 -19.89
C MET A 261 5.76 -1.07 -21.11
N TRP A 262 6.45 -2.18 -20.89
CA TRP A 262 6.97 -3.00 -21.98
C TRP A 262 5.85 -3.67 -22.78
N ILE A 263 4.74 -4.03 -22.13
CA ILE A 263 3.53 -4.58 -22.77
C ILE A 263 2.88 -3.48 -23.58
N GLN A 264 2.73 -2.28 -23.02
CA GLN A 264 2.22 -1.12 -23.74
C GLN A 264 3.02 -0.84 -25.00
N LYS A 265 4.36 -0.89 -24.92
CA LYS A 265 5.23 -0.70 -26.09
C LYS A 265 4.91 -1.73 -27.17
N CYS A 266 4.84 -3.01 -26.79
CA CYS A 266 4.49 -4.07 -27.72
C CYS A 266 3.09 -3.86 -28.33
N CYS A 267 2.09 -3.49 -27.53
CA CYS A 267 0.74 -3.20 -28.00
C CYS A 267 0.66 -1.99 -28.95
N LEU A 268 1.48 -0.95 -28.75
CA LEU A 268 1.57 0.20 -29.66
C LEU A 268 2.26 -0.15 -30.98
N ASP A 269 3.30 -0.98 -30.93
CA ASP A 269 3.92 -1.50 -32.15
C ASP A 269 2.86 -2.30 -32.94
N MET A 270 1.97 -3.04 -32.26
CA MET A 270 0.87 -3.80 -32.89
C MET A 270 -0.28 -2.98 -33.46
N THR A 271 -0.71 -1.89 -32.80
CA THR A 271 -1.85 -1.10 -33.29
C THR A 271 -1.59 -0.56 -34.70
N THR A 272 -0.32 -0.49 -35.11
CA THR A 272 0.12 -0.09 -36.45
C THR A 272 0.14 -1.23 -37.48
N GLU A 273 0.08 -2.50 -37.05
CA GLU A 273 0.02 -3.66 -37.94
C GLU A 273 -1.44 -4.04 -38.25
N MET A 274 -1.86 -3.84 -39.50
CA MET A 274 -3.19 -4.25 -39.98
C MET A 274 -3.19 -5.74 -40.35
N GLY A 275 -4.15 -6.50 -39.82
CA GLY A 275 -4.34 -7.92 -40.12
C GLY A 275 -5.53 -8.19 -41.04
N SER A 276 -5.44 -9.22 -41.87
CA SER A 276 -6.59 -9.78 -42.59
C SER A 276 -7.37 -10.71 -41.65
N ALA A 277 -8.70 -10.49 -41.59
CA ALA A 277 -9.58 -11.23 -40.70
C ALA A 277 -10.81 -11.82 -41.40
N TYR A 278 -11.20 -13.00 -40.92
CA TYR A 278 -12.31 -13.78 -41.45
C TYR A 278 -13.38 -13.98 -40.38
N PHE A 279 -14.58 -13.42 -40.60
CA PHE A 279 -15.71 -13.50 -39.68
C PHE A 279 -16.53 -14.77 -39.91
N VAL A 280 -16.86 -15.47 -38.82
CA VAL A 280 -17.67 -16.69 -38.79
C VAL A 280 -18.81 -16.49 -37.79
N LYS A 281 -20.05 -16.60 -38.25
CA LYS A 281 -21.21 -16.49 -37.37
C LYS A 281 -21.33 -17.72 -36.46
N ASN A 282 -21.68 -17.55 -35.19
CA ASN A 282 -21.78 -18.68 -34.26
C ASN A 282 -22.82 -19.72 -34.75
N PRO A 283 -22.41 -20.98 -35.03
CA PRO A 283 -23.30 -21.99 -35.58
C PRO A 283 -24.40 -22.46 -34.61
N ALA A 284 -24.24 -22.24 -33.30
CA ALA A 284 -25.21 -22.66 -32.27
C ALA A 284 -26.45 -21.75 -32.17
N SER A 285 -26.41 -20.51 -32.69
CA SER A 285 -27.57 -19.61 -32.72
C SER A 285 -27.46 -18.56 -33.81
N ARG A 286 -28.27 -18.70 -34.88
CA ARG A 286 -28.35 -17.72 -35.98
C ARG A 286 -28.89 -16.35 -35.58
N GLN A 287 -29.51 -16.25 -34.40
CA GLN A 287 -30.03 -15.01 -33.81
C GLN A 287 -29.04 -14.33 -32.85
N SER A 288 -27.90 -14.96 -32.53
CA SER A 288 -26.89 -14.36 -31.65
C SER A 288 -26.10 -13.26 -32.38
N GLU A 289 -25.88 -12.13 -31.70
CA GLU A 289 -24.96 -11.06 -32.13
C GLU A 289 -23.49 -11.39 -31.87
N ARG A 290 -23.19 -12.65 -31.46
CA ARG A 290 -21.83 -13.13 -31.19
C ARG A 290 -21.24 -13.82 -32.42
N TRP A 291 -20.05 -13.39 -32.78
CA TRP A 291 -19.29 -13.89 -33.94
C TRP A 291 -17.94 -14.43 -33.48
N PHE A 292 -17.39 -15.36 -34.25
CA PHE A 292 -15.99 -15.74 -34.20
C PHE A 292 -15.23 -14.99 -35.31
N LEU A 293 -13.98 -14.66 -35.03
CA LEU A 293 -13.07 -14.00 -35.93
C LEU A 293 -11.77 -14.80 -35.97
N ILE A 294 -11.34 -15.15 -37.18
CA ILE A 294 -10.06 -15.81 -37.43
C ILE A 294 -9.11 -14.77 -38.02
N VAL A 295 -8.06 -14.42 -37.29
CA VAL A 295 -7.08 -13.41 -37.69
C VAL A 295 -5.77 -14.08 -38.10
N ARG A 296 -5.26 -13.75 -39.29
CA ARG A 296 -3.98 -14.25 -39.81
C ARG A 296 -2.84 -13.32 -39.38
N MET A 297 -1.90 -13.80 -38.55
CA MET A 297 -0.75 -13.03 -38.07
C MET A 297 0.58 -13.82 -38.18
N ASP A 298 1.73 -13.14 -38.25
CA ASP A 298 3.04 -13.84 -38.31
C ASP A 298 3.39 -14.50 -36.97
N ARG A 299 3.92 -15.72 -37.05
CA ARG A 299 4.08 -16.67 -35.93
C ARG A 299 5.25 -16.34 -35.00
N GLN A 300 6.15 -15.43 -35.39
CA GLN A 300 7.27 -15.00 -34.54
C GLN A 300 6.79 -14.16 -33.35
N PHE A 301 5.69 -13.44 -33.54
CA PHE A 301 5.11 -12.54 -32.57
C PHE A 301 4.53 -13.30 -31.36
N TRP A 302 3.67 -14.29 -31.60
CA TRP A 302 2.98 -15.08 -30.57
C TRP A 302 3.87 -16.00 -29.72
N LYS A 303 5.15 -16.16 -30.10
CA LYS A 303 6.13 -16.96 -29.34
C LYS A 303 6.85 -16.19 -28.23
N HIS A 304 6.84 -14.85 -28.25
CA HIS A 304 7.66 -14.03 -27.36
C HIS A 304 6.87 -13.31 -26.25
N ILE A 305 5.55 -13.19 -26.39
CA ILE A 305 4.67 -12.53 -25.42
C ILE A 305 3.65 -13.58 -25.01
N GLU A 306 3.53 -13.87 -23.72
CA GLU A 306 2.36 -14.58 -23.21
C GLU A 306 1.18 -13.62 -23.30
N TRP A 307 0.31 -13.76 -24.30
CA TRP A 307 -0.84 -12.88 -24.60
C TRP A 307 -1.80 -12.67 -23.44
N SER A 308 -1.85 -13.65 -22.54
CA SER A 308 -2.51 -13.56 -21.23
C SER A 308 -2.03 -12.36 -20.40
N GLN A 309 -0.82 -11.87 -20.65
CA GLN A 309 -0.25 -10.71 -19.95
C GLN A 309 -0.69 -9.38 -20.56
N ALA A 310 -1.04 -9.35 -21.86
CA ALA A 310 -1.47 -8.15 -22.60
C ALA A 310 -2.98 -7.88 -22.53
N CYS A 311 -3.79 -8.86 -22.17
CA CYS A 311 -5.24 -8.73 -22.01
C CYS A 311 -5.71 -9.25 -20.65
N ILE A 312 -6.50 -8.45 -19.94
CA ILE A 312 -7.13 -8.89 -18.70
C ILE A 312 -8.31 -9.80 -19.06
N HIS A 313 -8.30 -11.05 -18.57
CA HIS A 313 -9.28 -12.10 -18.94
C HIS A 313 -9.44 -12.35 -20.45
N GLY A 314 -8.42 -11.98 -21.23
CA GLY A 314 -8.43 -12.11 -22.69
C GLY A 314 -9.35 -11.12 -23.41
N THR A 315 -9.79 -10.03 -22.80
CA THR A 315 -10.64 -9.02 -23.46
C THR A 315 -9.82 -7.92 -24.15
N MET A 316 -10.33 -7.41 -25.26
CA MET A 316 -9.77 -6.29 -26.03
C MET A 316 -10.86 -5.63 -26.87
N LYS A 317 -10.52 -4.54 -27.58
CA LYS A 317 -11.37 -4.00 -28.65
C LYS A 317 -10.81 -4.39 -30.00
N LEU A 318 -11.66 -4.94 -30.86
CA LEU A 318 -11.36 -5.11 -32.27
C LEU A 318 -11.69 -3.80 -32.99
N VAL A 319 -10.74 -3.28 -33.76
CA VAL A 319 -10.97 -2.14 -34.65
C VAL A 319 -11.15 -2.67 -36.07
N VAL A 320 -12.33 -2.46 -36.64
CA VAL A 320 -12.65 -2.83 -38.03
C VAL A 320 -12.48 -1.58 -38.89
N HIS A 321 -11.57 -1.65 -39.86
CA HIS A 321 -11.30 -0.54 -40.78
C HIS A 321 -12.19 -0.65 -42.03
N PRO A 322 -12.61 0.48 -42.62
CA PRO A 322 -13.25 0.46 -43.94
C PRO A 322 -12.32 -0.16 -44.98
N GLY A 323 -12.88 -0.90 -45.93
CA GLY A 323 -12.12 -1.42 -47.06
C GLY A 323 -11.56 -0.28 -47.93
N PRO A 324 -10.50 -0.53 -48.73
CA PRO A 324 -9.91 0.48 -49.62
C PRO A 324 -10.92 1.08 -50.62
N ASP A 325 -11.97 0.34 -50.98
CA ASP A 325 -13.05 0.77 -51.89
C ASP A 325 -14.20 1.53 -51.20
N GLU A 326 -14.16 1.67 -49.87
CA GLU A 326 -15.25 2.21 -49.04
C GLU A 326 -14.91 3.60 -48.45
N LEU A 327 -13.75 4.17 -48.79
CA LEU A 327 -13.32 5.50 -48.35
C LEU A 327 -13.89 6.60 -49.26
N PRO A 328 -14.74 7.52 -48.77
CA PRO A 328 -15.20 8.67 -49.55
C PRO A 328 -14.08 9.72 -49.74
N GLU A 329 -14.04 10.39 -50.89
CA GLU A 329 -12.95 11.30 -51.34
C GLU A 329 -12.66 12.52 -50.43
N SER A 330 -13.48 12.81 -49.42
CA SER A 330 -13.39 14.06 -48.66
C SER A 330 -13.77 13.94 -47.17
N TRP A 331 -13.05 13.16 -46.37
CA TRP A 331 -13.29 13.10 -44.92
C TRP A 331 -11.99 13.06 -44.11
N THR A 332 -12.01 13.69 -42.93
CA THR A 332 -10.89 13.83 -41.98
C THR A 332 -11.06 12.99 -40.71
N ASP A 333 -12.14 12.22 -40.58
CA ASP A 333 -12.51 11.51 -39.34
C ASP A 333 -12.22 9.99 -39.42
N ASP A 334 -11.90 9.38 -38.27
CA ASP A 334 -11.70 7.93 -38.09
C ASP A 334 -13.01 7.17 -38.31
N LEU A 335 -13.15 6.52 -39.48
CA LEU A 335 -14.34 5.72 -39.87
C LEU A 335 -14.33 4.29 -39.31
N SER A 336 -13.37 3.95 -38.45
CA SER A 336 -13.22 2.60 -37.91
C SER A 336 -14.25 2.27 -36.84
N GLU A 337 -14.78 1.05 -36.85
CA GLU A 337 -15.69 0.57 -35.80
C GLU A 337 -14.95 -0.19 -34.70
N ARG A 338 -15.34 0.03 -33.43
CA ARG A 338 -14.75 -0.60 -32.25
C ARG A 338 -15.71 -1.63 -31.65
N TRP A 339 -15.32 -2.89 -31.70
CA TRP A 339 -16.16 -4.02 -31.25
C TRP A 339 -15.57 -4.65 -29.99
N ALA A 340 -16.43 -5.06 -29.06
CA ALA A 340 -15.99 -5.79 -27.89
C ALA A 340 -15.51 -7.19 -28.30
N ALA A 341 -14.29 -7.54 -27.92
CA ALA A 341 -13.62 -8.76 -28.35
C ALA A 341 -13.04 -9.53 -27.15
N ARG A 342 -13.04 -10.86 -27.25
CA ARG A 342 -12.43 -11.78 -26.28
C ARG A 342 -11.70 -12.91 -26.99
N ILE A 343 -10.48 -13.21 -26.55
CA ILE A 343 -9.69 -14.32 -27.06
C ILE A 343 -10.35 -15.65 -26.65
N CYS A 344 -10.48 -16.58 -27.60
CA CYS A 344 -10.96 -17.94 -27.33
C CYS A 344 -9.78 -18.89 -27.11
N HIS A 345 -9.74 -19.55 -25.95
CA HIS A 345 -8.68 -20.50 -25.58
C HIS A 345 -9.18 -21.93 -25.37
N ASP A 346 -10.48 -22.10 -25.16
CA ASP A 346 -11.08 -23.40 -24.86
C ASP A 346 -11.11 -24.28 -26.12
N PRO A 347 -10.45 -25.46 -26.11
CA PRO A 347 -10.53 -26.41 -27.22
C PRO A 347 -11.97 -26.79 -27.60
N GLU A 348 -12.91 -26.79 -26.64
CA GLU A 348 -14.32 -27.06 -26.88
C GLU A 348 -15.01 -25.90 -27.62
N GLU A 349 -14.71 -24.63 -27.26
CA GLU A 349 -15.20 -23.46 -28.01
C GLU A 349 -14.63 -23.43 -29.44
N VAL A 350 -13.34 -23.74 -29.60
CA VAL A 350 -12.68 -23.78 -30.91
C VAL A 350 -13.22 -24.92 -31.78
N SER A 351 -13.67 -26.03 -31.17
CA SER A 351 -14.31 -27.13 -31.89
C SER A 351 -15.62 -26.72 -32.59
N ALA A 352 -16.26 -25.63 -32.19
CA ALA A 352 -17.40 -25.07 -32.92
C ALA A 352 -17.03 -24.58 -34.34
N LEU A 353 -15.74 -24.39 -34.62
CA LEU A 353 -15.20 -23.98 -35.92
C LEU A 353 -14.78 -25.16 -36.81
N ASN A 354 -15.20 -26.40 -36.52
CA ASN A 354 -14.79 -27.61 -37.27
C ASN A 354 -14.97 -27.56 -38.81
N GLN A 355 -15.83 -26.68 -39.33
CA GLN A 355 -16.02 -26.46 -40.78
C GLN A 355 -15.03 -25.44 -41.40
N HIS A 356 -14.20 -24.78 -40.58
CA HIS A 356 -13.22 -23.77 -40.98
C HIS A 356 -11.81 -24.23 -40.57
N PRO A 357 -10.98 -24.72 -41.51
CA PRO A 357 -9.66 -25.25 -41.18
C PRO A 357 -8.73 -24.16 -40.63
N LEU A 358 -8.35 -24.33 -39.36
CA LEU A 358 -7.35 -23.50 -38.68
C LEU A 358 -5.95 -23.96 -39.08
N SER A 359 -5.08 -22.98 -39.30
CA SER A 359 -3.65 -23.14 -39.53
C SER A 359 -2.88 -22.75 -38.28
N GLU A 360 -1.63 -23.17 -38.21
CA GLU A 360 -0.70 -22.83 -37.11
C GLU A 360 -0.42 -21.32 -36.93
N LYS A 361 -0.90 -20.46 -37.84
CA LYS A 361 -0.74 -18.99 -37.84
C LYS A 361 -2.05 -18.24 -37.54
N ASP A 362 -3.12 -18.96 -37.25
CA ASP A 362 -4.44 -18.34 -37.00
C ASP A 362 -4.69 -18.11 -35.53
N PHE A 363 -5.40 -17.03 -35.26
CA PHE A 363 -5.83 -16.64 -33.94
C PHE A 363 -7.36 -16.46 -33.91
N VAL A 364 -8.04 -17.06 -32.92
CA VAL A 364 -9.50 -17.09 -32.83
C VAL A 364 -9.98 -16.15 -31.72
N ILE A 365 -10.87 -15.24 -32.09
CA ILE A 365 -11.44 -14.23 -31.21
C ILE A 365 -12.97 -14.30 -31.28
N ARG A 366 -13.65 -14.18 -30.16
CA ARG A 366 -15.08 -13.94 -30.10
C ARG A 366 -15.37 -12.46 -30.04
N VAL A 367 -16.28 -11.97 -30.87
CA VAL A 367 -16.66 -10.56 -30.92
C VAL A 367 -18.16 -10.39 -30.79
N ILE A 368 -18.57 -9.29 -30.18
CA ILE A 368 -19.98 -8.88 -30.08
C ILE A 368 -20.17 -7.73 -31.07
N LYS A 369 -21.10 -7.91 -32.01
CA LYS A 369 -21.42 -6.88 -33.00
C LYS A 369 -22.11 -5.70 -32.30
N PRO A 370 -21.74 -4.43 -32.59
CA PRO A 370 -22.47 -3.27 -32.10
C PRO A 370 -23.92 -3.21 -32.64
N PRO A 371 -24.88 -2.67 -31.87
CA PRO A 371 -26.29 -2.55 -32.30
C PRO A 371 -26.48 -1.72 -33.59
N HIS A 372 -25.54 -0.82 -33.89
CA HIS A 372 -25.58 0.12 -35.01
C HIS A 372 -24.24 0.12 -35.77
N THR A 373 -24.01 -0.89 -36.62
CA THR A 373 -22.86 -0.97 -37.54
C THR A 373 -23.18 -0.22 -38.84
N GLN A 374 -22.26 0.67 -39.26
CA GLN A 374 -22.28 1.39 -40.54
C GLN A 374 -21.39 0.72 -41.60
N LEU A 375 -20.38 -0.06 -41.19
CA LEU A 375 -19.49 -0.81 -42.07
C LEU A 375 -20.13 -2.14 -42.51
N GLY A 376 -20.25 -2.35 -43.82
CA GLY A 376 -20.80 -3.58 -44.38
C GLY A 376 -19.84 -4.75 -44.17
N MET A 377 -20.17 -5.68 -43.26
CA MET A 377 -19.39 -6.91 -43.07
C MET A 377 -19.41 -7.74 -44.36
N LYS A 378 -18.24 -8.02 -44.95
CA LYS A 378 -18.12 -8.97 -46.05
C LYS A 378 -17.95 -10.38 -45.48
N GLU A 379 -19.01 -11.19 -45.62
CA GLU A 379 -18.92 -12.63 -45.44
C GLU A 379 -18.30 -13.25 -46.69
N PHE A 380 -17.28 -14.09 -46.50
CA PHE A 380 -16.56 -14.72 -47.62
C PHE A 380 -16.87 -16.22 -47.67
N GLY A 381 -17.00 -16.75 -48.89
CA GLY A 381 -17.27 -18.17 -49.13
C GLY A 381 -16.07 -19.06 -48.83
N SER A 382 -14.86 -18.49 -48.82
CA SER A 382 -13.60 -19.17 -48.50
C SER A 382 -12.64 -18.26 -47.74
N ARG A 383 -11.64 -18.88 -47.12
CA ARG A 383 -10.63 -18.20 -46.29
C ARG A 383 -9.60 -17.43 -47.15
N GLU A 384 -9.43 -17.83 -48.40
CA GLU A 384 -8.51 -17.25 -49.37
C GLU A 384 -9.02 -15.91 -49.93
N GLU A 385 -10.34 -15.69 -49.87
CA GLU A 385 -11.02 -14.49 -50.38
C GLU A 385 -11.17 -13.39 -49.31
N ALA A 386 -10.87 -13.68 -48.04
CA ALA A 386 -11.12 -12.77 -46.92
C ALA A 386 -10.17 -11.56 -46.89
N ASP A 387 -10.73 -10.36 -46.96
CA ASP A 387 -10.00 -9.08 -47.03
C ASP A 387 -10.52 -8.03 -46.04
N ASN A 388 -11.09 -8.45 -44.91
CA ASN A 388 -11.42 -7.48 -43.87
C ASN A 388 -10.14 -7.02 -43.19
N CYS A 389 -9.92 -5.70 -43.16
CA CYS A 389 -8.81 -5.07 -42.49
C CYS A 389 -9.17 -4.81 -41.03
N VAL A 390 -8.41 -5.38 -40.09
CA VAL A 390 -8.62 -5.17 -38.65
C VAL A 390 -7.33 -4.82 -37.94
N SER A 391 -7.46 -4.07 -36.84
CA SER A 391 -6.41 -3.90 -35.83
C SER A 391 -6.99 -4.10 -34.43
N PHE A 392 -6.14 -3.98 -33.40
CA PHE A 392 -6.52 -4.23 -32.01
C PHE A 392 -6.25 -3.01 -31.14
N GLU A 393 -7.24 -2.63 -30.33
CA GLU A 393 -7.11 -1.67 -29.24
C GLU A 393 -7.05 -2.45 -27.91
N TRP A 394 -5.92 -2.32 -27.22
CA TRP A 394 -5.63 -3.07 -25.99
C TRP A 394 -6.08 -2.25 -24.76
N ASP A 395 -6.89 -2.85 -23.88
CA ASP A 395 -7.19 -2.27 -22.58
C ASP A 395 -6.19 -2.79 -21.54
N LEU A 396 -5.09 -2.06 -21.41
CA LEU A 396 -4.02 -2.37 -20.45
C LEU A 396 -4.27 -1.80 -19.05
N GLN A 397 -5.48 -1.25 -18.80
CA GLN A 397 -5.81 -0.56 -17.55
C GLN A 397 -4.73 0.45 -17.12
N LEU A 398 -4.21 1.23 -18.08
CA LEU A 398 -3.21 2.26 -17.80
C LEU A 398 -3.67 3.25 -16.73
N HIS A 399 -4.99 3.44 -16.59
CA HIS A 399 -5.58 4.25 -15.53
C HIS A 399 -5.31 3.68 -14.12
N ASP A 400 -5.21 2.35 -13.96
CA ASP A 400 -4.91 1.69 -12.69
C ASP A 400 -3.45 1.94 -12.28
N ALA A 401 -2.53 1.68 -13.21
CA ALA A 401 -1.11 1.99 -13.02
C ALA A 401 -0.89 3.49 -12.77
N LYS A 402 -1.57 4.36 -13.53
CA LYS A 402 -1.53 5.81 -13.35
C LYS A 402 -2.02 6.20 -11.95
N ARG A 403 -3.14 5.65 -11.49
CA ARG A 403 -3.65 5.88 -10.12
C ARG A 403 -2.56 5.60 -9.09
N GLN A 404 -1.93 4.42 -9.19
CA GLN A 404 -0.92 4.00 -8.22
C GLN A 404 0.31 4.91 -8.27
N VAL A 405 0.80 5.26 -9.46
CA VAL A 405 1.92 6.19 -9.64
C VAL A 405 1.60 7.58 -9.09
N ASP A 406 0.43 8.13 -9.39
CA ASP A 406 -0.02 9.43 -8.89
C ASP A 406 -0.09 9.41 -7.36
N ALA A 407 -0.65 8.35 -6.76
CA ALA A 407 -0.73 8.18 -5.32
C ALA A 407 0.65 8.07 -4.63
N VAL A 408 1.64 7.45 -5.30
CA VAL A 408 3.02 7.41 -4.84
C VAL A 408 3.66 8.81 -4.95
N CYS A 409 3.42 9.54 -6.04
CA CYS A 409 3.95 10.89 -6.24
C CYS A 409 3.38 11.91 -5.25
N ASP A 410 2.16 11.70 -4.74
CA ASP A 410 1.55 12.48 -3.66
C ASP A 410 2.34 12.42 -2.33
N LEU A 411 3.34 11.53 -2.23
CA LEU A 411 4.28 11.45 -1.11
C LEU A 411 5.56 12.27 -1.32
N LEU A 412 5.69 13.01 -2.43
CA LEU A 412 6.78 13.98 -2.57
C LEU A 412 6.56 15.18 -1.63
N PRO A 413 7.62 15.80 -1.09
CA PRO A 413 7.49 16.97 -0.22
C PRO A 413 6.76 18.16 -0.85
N SER A 414 6.73 18.24 -2.18
CA SER A 414 6.04 19.29 -2.94
C SER A 414 4.55 19.03 -3.16
N ALA A 415 4.03 17.86 -2.79
CA ALA A 415 2.63 17.52 -3.00
C ALA A 415 1.71 18.29 -2.04
N THR A 416 0.52 18.64 -2.52
CA THR A 416 -0.52 19.26 -1.68
C THR A 416 -1.31 18.20 -0.92
N PRO A 417 -1.90 18.52 0.25
CA PRO A 417 -2.83 17.64 0.92
C PRO A 417 -3.97 17.23 -0.01
N ASN A 418 -4.29 15.93 -0.06
CA ASN A 418 -5.32 15.40 -0.95
C ASN A 418 -6.73 15.32 -0.32
N ARG A 419 -6.89 15.54 0.99
CA ARG A 419 -8.21 15.57 1.65
C ARG A 419 -8.71 17.00 1.92
N LEU A 420 -9.98 17.28 1.62
CA LEU A 420 -10.54 18.65 1.62
C LEU A 420 -10.72 19.24 3.02
N PHE A 421 -10.97 18.43 4.06
CA PHE A 421 -11.17 18.95 5.41
C PHE A 421 -9.89 19.49 6.07
N PHE A 422 -8.72 19.22 5.49
CA PHE A 422 -7.49 19.94 5.83
C PHE A 422 -7.50 21.36 5.23
N ARG A 423 -8.07 21.54 4.04
CA ARG A 423 -8.10 22.83 3.33
C ARG A 423 -9.05 23.88 3.92
N ASP A 424 -10.21 23.48 4.47
CA ASP A 424 -11.31 24.45 4.69
C ASP A 424 -11.85 24.64 6.11
N GLN A 425 -11.61 23.75 7.07
CA GLN A 425 -11.86 23.95 8.52
C GLN A 425 -11.66 22.60 9.24
N GLY A 426 -10.64 22.50 10.09
CA GLY A 426 -10.40 21.31 10.90
C GLY A 426 -11.63 20.95 11.75
N PRO A 427 -11.99 19.67 11.87
CA PRO A 427 -13.10 19.27 12.73
C PRO A 427 -12.80 19.66 14.19
N LYS A 428 -13.72 20.40 14.81
CA LYS A 428 -13.70 20.62 16.26
C LYS A 428 -13.81 19.25 16.94
N GLY A 429 -12.71 18.75 17.51
CA GLY A 429 -12.73 17.59 18.40
C GLY A 429 -11.76 16.44 18.10
N SER A 430 -10.99 16.46 16.99
CA SER A 430 -9.90 15.49 16.82
C SER A 430 -8.60 16.07 17.41
N GLU A 431 -8.07 15.43 18.45
CA GLU A 431 -6.78 15.79 19.07
C GLU A 431 -5.59 15.74 18.08
N LEU A 432 -5.75 15.10 16.92
CA LEU A 432 -4.75 15.11 15.83
C LEU A 432 -4.93 16.27 14.82
N CYS A 433 -6.01 17.05 14.88
CA CYS A 433 -6.40 18.01 13.84
C CYS A 433 -6.06 19.48 14.12
N VAL A 434 -5.15 19.79 15.04
CA VAL A 434 -4.84 21.18 15.36
C VAL A 434 -3.34 21.45 15.20
N ASN A 435 -2.99 22.03 14.03
CA ASN A 435 -1.93 23.03 13.82
C ASN A 435 -0.68 22.76 12.94
N ASN A 436 -0.53 21.69 12.16
CA ASN A 436 0.43 21.74 11.04
C ASN A 436 0.26 20.61 9.99
N GLU A 437 -0.41 20.89 8.87
CA GLU A 437 -0.55 19.93 7.76
C GLU A 437 0.80 19.39 7.28
N ALA A 438 1.81 20.26 7.18
CA ALA A 438 3.14 19.89 6.73
C ALA A 438 3.81 18.89 7.69
N LEU A 439 3.57 19.00 9.00
CA LEU A 439 4.08 18.05 9.99
C LEU A 439 3.43 16.68 9.81
N ILE A 440 2.10 16.63 9.68
CA ILE A 440 1.34 15.38 9.51
C ILE A 440 1.78 14.66 8.24
N MET A 441 1.91 15.38 7.12
CA MET A 441 2.41 14.82 5.87
C MET A 441 3.88 14.35 6.00
N SER A 442 4.71 15.06 6.77
CA SER A 442 6.10 14.64 7.02
C SER A 442 6.19 13.37 7.86
N LEU A 443 5.38 13.25 8.92
CA LEU A 443 5.26 12.02 9.71
C LEU A 443 4.74 10.85 8.86
N HIS A 444 3.82 11.12 7.93
CA HIS A 444 3.32 10.10 7.00
C HIS A 444 4.45 9.56 6.13
N ARG A 445 5.23 10.46 5.51
CA ARG A 445 6.38 10.07 4.69
C ARG A 445 7.41 9.30 5.50
N ASP A 446 7.72 9.72 6.73
CA ASP A 446 8.65 9.02 7.62
C ASP A 446 8.18 7.58 7.93
N LEU A 447 6.89 7.39 8.19
CA LEU A 447 6.28 6.07 8.38
C LEU A 447 6.41 5.20 7.13
N LEU A 448 6.03 5.73 5.96
CA LEU A 448 6.05 4.99 4.70
C LEU A 448 7.46 4.75 4.14
N ARG A 449 8.45 5.55 4.53
CA ARG A 449 9.86 5.31 4.23
C ARG A 449 10.48 4.20 5.08
N GLY A 450 9.92 3.89 6.24
CA GLY A 450 10.40 2.80 7.11
C GLY A 450 11.75 3.05 7.79
N ASP A 451 12.25 4.29 7.78
CA ASP A 451 13.53 4.68 8.41
C ASP A 451 13.35 5.25 9.83
N GLY A 452 12.11 5.42 10.29
CA GLY A 452 11.78 6.09 11.55
C GLY A 452 11.65 7.61 11.37
N PHE A 453 11.52 8.33 12.49
CA PHE A 453 11.01 9.70 12.52
C PHE A 453 12.07 10.76 12.79
N TRP A 454 13.36 10.42 12.67
CA TRP A 454 14.47 11.34 12.95
C TRP A 454 14.38 12.63 12.11
N LYS A 455 14.10 12.51 10.82
CA LYS A 455 14.04 13.66 9.89
C LYS A 455 12.98 14.66 10.33
N THR A 456 11.78 14.20 10.63
CA THR A 456 10.68 15.09 11.04
C THR A 456 10.85 15.59 12.48
N MET A 457 11.21 14.73 13.42
CA MET A 457 11.30 15.08 14.85
C MET A 457 12.52 15.96 15.20
N MET A 458 13.54 15.99 14.34
CA MET A 458 14.75 16.81 14.53
C MET A 458 14.84 18.01 13.57
N SER A 459 13.86 18.19 12.68
CA SER A 459 13.86 19.31 11.74
C SER A 459 13.74 20.65 12.48
N PRO A 460 14.62 21.64 12.21
CA PRO A 460 14.52 22.97 12.80
C PRO A 460 13.24 23.72 12.40
N ASP A 461 12.61 23.33 11.27
CA ASP A 461 11.40 23.96 10.71
C ASP A 461 10.11 23.27 11.17
N SER A 462 10.14 22.39 12.18
CA SER A 462 8.88 21.88 12.71
C SER A 462 8.07 23.09 13.22
N ALA A 463 6.86 23.35 12.69
CA ALA A 463 6.01 24.47 13.15
C ALA A 463 5.52 24.34 14.61
N MET A 464 6.21 23.51 15.41
CA MET A 464 6.19 23.48 16.85
C MET A 464 6.78 24.76 17.47
N ASP A 465 7.63 25.51 16.76
CA ASP A 465 8.13 26.82 17.21
C ASP A 465 6.98 27.85 17.37
N GLU A 466 5.89 27.73 16.59
CA GLU A 466 4.67 28.54 16.77
C GLU A 466 3.79 28.03 17.93
N MET A 467 3.83 26.74 18.25
CA MET A 467 3.04 26.14 19.33
C MET A 467 3.57 26.53 20.72
N ALA A 468 4.89 26.73 20.87
CA ALA A 468 5.47 27.25 22.11
C ALA A 468 5.19 28.74 22.37
N GLY A 469 4.95 29.52 21.31
CA GLY A 469 4.50 30.90 21.43
C GLY A 469 3.08 31.03 22.04
N HIS A 470 2.26 29.99 21.92
CA HIS A 470 0.87 30.00 22.40
C HIS A 470 0.64 29.26 23.74
N MET A 471 1.63 28.52 24.24
CA MET A 471 1.61 27.93 25.60
C MET A 471 2.55 28.64 26.59
N GLY A 472 3.27 29.68 26.16
CA GLY A 472 4.26 30.39 26.97
C GLY A 472 3.78 31.74 27.49
N ASP A 473 2.85 31.75 28.47
CA ASP A 473 2.65 32.90 29.37
C ASP A 473 3.32 32.64 30.74
N LEU A 474 4.51 32.05 30.69
CA LEU A 474 5.41 31.92 31.83
C LEU A 474 6.81 32.36 31.42
N ASN A 475 7.16 33.57 31.87
CA ASN A 475 8.48 34.19 31.80
C ASN A 475 9.63 33.20 32.08
N LEU A 476 10.38 32.83 31.05
CA LEU A 476 11.79 32.45 31.15
C LEU A 476 12.53 32.98 29.91
N GLY A 477 13.53 33.82 30.16
CA GLY A 477 14.25 34.58 29.13
C GLY A 477 15.05 33.72 28.14
N ASP A 478 15.21 34.28 26.94
CA ASP A 478 16.34 34.16 26.00
C ASP A 478 17.17 32.87 26.04
N GLN A 479 16.53 31.73 25.69
CA GLN A 479 17.16 30.66 24.90
C GLN A 479 16.08 29.99 24.05
N ARG A 480 16.14 30.15 22.72
CA ARG A 480 15.33 29.38 21.76
C ARG A 480 15.68 27.89 21.88
N LYS A 481 15.03 27.16 22.79
CA LYS A 481 15.10 25.70 22.84
C LYS A 481 14.34 25.14 21.64
N ARG A 482 15.07 24.58 20.66
CA ARG A 482 14.50 23.73 19.60
C ARG A 482 13.58 22.69 20.26
N LEU A 483 12.27 22.80 20.08
CA LEU A 483 11.32 21.82 20.58
C LEU A 483 11.34 20.60 19.67
N THR A 484 12.04 19.56 20.12
CA THR A 484 11.92 18.22 19.55
C THR A 484 10.56 17.64 19.94
N LEU A 485 9.80 17.07 19.00
CA LEU A 485 8.68 16.19 19.34
C LEU A 485 9.26 15.05 20.19
N PRO A 486 8.92 14.89 21.48
CA PRO A 486 9.51 13.83 22.29
C PRO A 486 8.87 12.47 21.99
N VAL A 487 7.59 12.46 21.57
CA VAL A 487 6.78 11.28 21.29
C VAL A 487 5.83 11.53 20.11
N LEU A 488 5.51 10.49 19.36
CA LEU A 488 4.49 10.55 18.31
C LEU A 488 3.09 10.78 18.90
N PRO A 489 2.21 11.56 18.24
CA PRO A 489 0.82 11.68 18.67
C PRO A 489 0.15 10.31 18.69
N SER A 490 -0.67 10.03 19.69
CA SER A 490 -1.36 8.74 19.84
C SER A 490 -2.87 8.92 19.84
N LEU A 491 -3.59 7.98 19.24
CA LEU A 491 -5.04 7.93 19.23
C LEU A 491 -5.56 6.76 20.07
N ASN A 492 -6.55 7.02 20.92
CA ASN A 492 -7.29 5.98 21.64
C ASN A 492 -8.58 5.68 20.87
N PHE A 493 -8.72 4.46 20.34
CA PHE A 493 -9.91 4.03 19.59
C PHE A 493 -11.07 3.56 20.49
N LEU A 494 -10.85 3.50 21.81
CA LEU A 494 -11.83 3.05 22.80
C LEU A 494 -12.19 4.19 23.77
N LYS A 495 -12.15 5.45 23.33
CA LYS A 495 -12.57 6.58 24.16
C LYS A 495 -14.03 6.42 24.58
N ASP A 496 -14.28 6.55 25.87
CA ASP A 496 -15.61 6.51 26.45
C ASP A 496 -16.22 7.92 26.40
N ASP A 497 -16.57 8.37 25.19
CA ASP A 497 -17.15 9.70 24.94
C ASP A 497 -18.64 9.73 25.36
N GLY A 498 -18.90 9.40 26.63
CA GLY A 498 -20.25 9.27 27.20
C GLY A 498 -20.98 7.98 26.82
N LYS A 499 -20.29 7.00 26.22
CA LYS A 499 -20.84 5.70 25.79
C LYS A 499 -20.39 4.56 26.72
N SER A 500 -20.69 4.70 28.01
CA SER A 500 -20.14 3.77 29.01
C SER A 500 -20.58 2.33 28.74
N GLY A 501 -19.60 1.42 28.72
CA GLY A 501 -19.77 0.00 28.38
C GLY A 501 -19.79 -0.31 26.88
N TRP A 502 -19.60 0.68 25.98
CA TRP A 502 -19.50 0.44 24.53
C TRP A 502 -18.27 -0.41 24.19
N ALA A 503 -17.11 -0.05 24.73
CA ALA A 503 -15.88 -0.81 24.53
C ALA A 503 -16.03 -2.26 25.00
N ASP A 504 -16.76 -2.50 26.09
CA ASP A 504 -16.99 -3.86 26.62
C ASP A 504 -17.95 -4.65 25.73
N ALA A 505 -19.03 -4.02 25.23
CA ALA A 505 -19.93 -4.64 24.26
C ALA A 505 -19.19 -5.02 22.96
N LEU A 506 -18.32 -4.12 22.47
CA LEU A 506 -17.53 -4.33 21.27
C LEU A 506 -16.51 -5.47 21.44
N LEU A 507 -15.77 -5.47 22.55
CA LEU A 507 -14.78 -6.51 22.83
C LEU A 507 -15.45 -7.87 23.14
N SER A 508 -16.72 -7.91 23.53
CA SER A 508 -17.44 -9.17 23.72
C SER A 508 -17.68 -9.97 22.43
N GLU A 509 -17.44 -9.38 21.26
CA GLU A 509 -17.49 -10.06 19.95
C GLU A 509 -16.17 -10.77 19.61
N VAL A 510 -15.08 -10.48 20.33
CA VAL A 510 -13.80 -11.15 20.13
C VAL A 510 -13.59 -12.25 21.17
N SER A 511 -12.72 -13.20 20.83
CA SER A 511 -12.37 -14.31 21.73
C SER A 511 -11.89 -13.81 23.10
N GLU A 512 -12.14 -14.57 24.16
CA GLU A 512 -11.67 -14.23 25.52
C GLU A 512 -10.14 -14.02 25.57
N ALA A 513 -9.40 -14.76 24.73
CA ALA A 513 -7.95 -14.64 24.62
C ALA A 513 -7.50 -13.28 24.02
N ASP A 514 -8.34 -12.65 23.22
CA ASP A 514 -8.08 -11.38 22.54
C ASP A 514 -8.67 -10.15 23.25
N GLN A 515 -9.68 -10.30 24.11
CA GLN A 515 -10.37 -9.17 24.76
C GLN A 515 -9.44 -8.17 25.46
N CYS A 516 -8.68 -8.61 26.48
CA CYS A 516 -7.78 -7.73 27.23
C CYS A 516 -6.60 -7.21 26.38
N PRO A 517 -5.89 -8.06 25.61
CA PRO A 517 -4.79 -7.61 24.77
C PRO A 517 -5.22 -6.62 23.68
N LEU A 518 -6.36 -6.87 23.01
CA LEU A 518 -6.90 -5.98 21.99
C LEU A 518 -7.33 -4.65 22.60
N ARG A 519 -7.90 -4.65 23.81
CA ARG A 519 -8.19 -3.41 24.56
C ARG A 519 -6.94 -2.58 24.75
N TYR A 520 -5.85 -3.18 25.21
CA TYR A 520 -4.58 -2.48 25.37
C TYR A 520 -4.06 -1.97 24.03
N TYR A 521 -4.10 -2.79 22.98
CA TYR A 521 -3.69 -2.41 21.64
C TYR A 521 -4.47 -1.17 21.16
N LEU A 522 -5.81 -1.18 21.21
CA LEU A 522 -6.63 -0.08 20.70
C LEU A 522 -6.63 1.17 21.61
N SER A 523 -6.22 1.06 22.87
CA SER A 523 -6.25 2.17 23.84
C SER A 523 -5.25 3.30 23.56
N SER A 524 -4.18 3.03 22.81
CA SER A 524 -3.18 4.03 22.45
C SER A 524 -2.41 3.56 21.22
N ARG A 525 -2.74 4.10 20.05
CA ARG A 525 -2.07 3.83 18.77
C ARG A 525 -1.30 5.06 18.30
N PRO A 526 0.04 5.00 18.28
CA PRO A 526 0.86 6.05 17.68
C PRO A 526 0.41 6.30 16.23
N LEU A 527 0.25 7.57 15.86
CA LEU A 527 -0.26 8.05 14.58
C LEU A 527 -1.68 7.56 14.21
N GLY A 528 -2.40 6.93 15.14
CA GLY A 528 -3.62 6.18 14.81
C GLY A 528 -3.36 5.01 13.85
N PHE A 529 -2.13 4.50 13.80
CA PHE A 529 -1.71 3.44 12.89
C PHE A 529 -1.59 2.10 13.60
N GLY A 530 -2.26 1.07 13.07
CA GLY A 530 -2.26 -0.29 13.60
C GLY A 530 -2.12 -1.35 12.52
N ILE A 531 -1.46 -2.45 12.87
CA ILE A 531 -1.31 -3.65 12.04
C ILE A 531 -1.82 -4.83 12.84
N ILE A 532 -2.77 -5.56 12.28
CA ILE A 532 -3.38 -6.75 12.84
C ILE A 532 -3.07 -7.91 11.89
N THR A 533 -2.68 -9.06 12.42
CA THR A 533 -2.36 -10.25 11.62
C THR A 533 -3.08 -11.46 12.17
N THR A 534 -3.60 -12.30 11.28
CA THR A 534 -4.13 -13.61 11.62
C THR A 534 -3.07 -14.68 11.35
N GLY A 535 -3.14 -15.78 12.12
CA GLY A 535 -2.26 -16.93 11.90
C GLY A 535 -2.60 -17.69 10.62
N PRO A 536 -1.70 -18.57 10.15
CA PRO A 536 -1.98 -19.43 9.01
C PRO A 536 -3.21 -20.30 9.30
N ASN A 537 -4.22 -20.19 8.44
CA ASN A 537 -5.53 -20.86 8.53
C ASN A 537 -6.53 -20.26 9.54
N SER A 538 -6.27 -19.07 10.09
CA SER A 538 -7.26 -18.33 10.88
C SER A 538 -8.02 -17.35 10.00
N ASP A 539 -9.32 -17.60 9.86
CA ASP A 539 -10.29 -16.71 9.20
C ASP A 539 -10.96 -15.75 10.21
N ASP A 540 -10.40 -15.59 11.42
CA ASP A 540 -11.01 -14.74 12.45
C ASP A 540 -10.90 -13.25 12.10
N ILE A 541 -11.93 -12.80 11.39
CA ILE A 541 -12.15 -11.42 11.00
C ILE A 541 -12.80 -10.59 12.12
N SER A 542 -13.18 -11.20 13.24
CA SER A 542 -13.89 -10.53 14.34
C SER A 542 -13.01 -9.47 14.99
N VAL A 543 -11.70 -9.74 15.14
CA VAL A 543 -10.74 -8.78 15.72
C VAL A 543 -10.59 -7.53 14.86
N ILE A 544 -10.40 -7.68 13.53
CA ILE A 544 -10.31 -6.51 12.65
C ILE A 544 -11.65 -5.78 12.58
N THR A 545 -12.76 -6.50 12.53
CA THR A 545 -14.10 -5.92 12.52
C THR A 545 -14.36 -5.07 13.77
N ALA A 546 -14.03 -5.60 14.95
CA ALA A 546 -14.13 -4.87 16.20
C ALA A 546 -13.22 -3.63 16.22
N ALA A 547 -11.99 -3.75 15.72
CA ALA A 547 -11.06 -2.63 15.63
C ALA A 547 -11.55 -1.52 14.68
N VAL A 548 -12.18 -1.89 13.56
CA VAL A 548 -12.77 -0.93 12.60
C VAL A 548 -13.99 -0.23 13.18
N LEU A 549 -14.86 -0.94 13.90
CA LEU A 549 -15.99 -0.33 14.60
C LEU A 549 -15.54 0.58 15.75
N ALA A 550 -14.45 0.23 16.46
CA ALA A 550 -13.81 1.11 17.44
C ALA A 550 -13.30 2.40 16.79
N MET A 551 -12.62 2.26 15.64
CA MET A 551 -12.16 3.39 14.85
C MET A 551 -13.33 4.26 14.38
N ASN A 552 -14.38 3.67 13.79
CA ASN A 552 -15.57 4.39 13.35
C ASN A 552 -16.24 5.17 14.50
N ALA A 553 -16.36 4.55 15.67
CA ALA A 553 -16.92 5.20 16.86
C ALA A 553 -16.09 6.41 17.33
N THR A 554 -14.77 6.41 17.06
CA THR A 554 -13.82 7.46 17.49
C THR A 554 -13.64 8.56 16.45
N VAL A 555 -13.49 8.20 15.17
CA VAL A 555 -13.11 9.14 14.10
C VAL A 555 -14.27 9.50 13.16
N GLY A 556 -15.41 8.82 13.27
CA GLY A 556 -16.53 8.97 12.36
C GLY A 556 -16.36 8.14 11.10
N ASN A 557 -16.50 8.76 9.92
CA ASN A 557 -16.57 8.03 8.66
C ASN A 557 -15.29 7.24 8.34
N VAL A 558 -15.41 5.96 8.01
CA VAL A 558 -14.28 5.08 7.67
C VAL A 558 -14.39 4.55 6.24
N MET A 559 -13.31 4.67 5.46
CA MET A 559 -13.20 3.93 4.19
C MET A 559 -12.57 2.57 4.47
N ALA A 560 -13.31 1.50 4.19
CA ALA A 560 -12.81 0.14 4.21
C ALA A 560 -12.40 -0.30 2.80
N SER A 561 -11.24 -0.94 2.66
CA SER A 561 -10.72 -1.39 1.37
C SER A 561 -9.94 -2.69 1.46
N GLY A 562 -9.65 -3.27 0.30
CA GLY A 562 -9.09 -4.62 0.14
C GLY A 562 -8.82 -4.89 -1.35
N PRO A 563 -8.08 -5.97 -1.66
CA PRO A 563 -7.53 -6.20 -2.99
C PRO A 563 -8.59 -6.52 -4.06
N THR A 564 -9.71 -7.14 -3.68
CA THR A 564 -10.72 -7.64 -4.63
C THR A 564 -12.15 -7.26 -4.24
N PRO A 565 -13.10 -7.23 -5.19
CA PRO A 565 -14.51 -7.10 -4.87
C PRO A 565 -15.00 -8.20 -3.92
N ALA A 566 -14.60 -9.45 -4.14
CA ALA A 566 -14.97 -10.61 -3.30
C ALA A 566 -14.48 -10.49 -1.84
N SER A 567 -13.29 -9.94 -1.61
CA SER A 567 -12.81 -9.68 -0.24
C SER A 567 -13.61 -8.55 0.42
N MET A 568 -13.94 -7.49 -0.32
CA MET A 568 -14.71 -6.36 0.22
C MET A 568 -16.14 -6.70 0.55
N ASN A 569 -16.72 -7.52 -0.32
CA ASN A 569 -17.92 -8.27 -0.11
C ASN A 569 -17.84 -8.93 1.29
N LYS A 570 -16.94 -9.91 1.49
CA LYS A 570 -16.82 -10.67 2.76
C LYS A 570 -16.71 -9.74 3.96
N PHE A 571 -15.87 -8.74 3.86
CA PHE A 571 -15.60 -7.81 4.95
C PHE A 571 -16.82 -6.95 5.33
N SER A 572 -17.58 -6.47 4.34
CA SER A 572 -18.73 -5.60 4.55
C SER A 572 -19.85 -6.27 5.35
N SER A 573 -20.15 -7.54 5.10
CA SER A 573 -21.13 -8.27 5.90
C SER A 573 -20.65 -8.57 7.29
N HIS A 574 -19.38 -8.92 7.48
CA HIS A 574 -18.89 -9.15 8.83
C HIS A 574 -18.99 -7.87 9.66
N LEU A 575 -18.62 -6.71 9.08
CA LEU A 575 -18.86 -5.40 9.69
C LEU A 575 -20.34 -5.17 10.04
N HIS A 576 -21.25 -5.53 9.14
CA HIS A 576 -22.67 -5.33 9.36
C HIS A 576 -23.21 -6.19 10.51
N THR A 577 -22.95 -7.50 10.45
CA THR A 577 -23.39 -8.46 11.46
C THR A 577 -22.82 -8.12 12.84
N VAL A 578 -21.52 -7.85 12.94
CA VAL A 578 -20.90 -7.49 14.23
C VAL A 578 -21.44 -6.14 14.71
N SER A 579 -21.63 -5.15 13.84
CA SER A 579 -22.23 -3.88 14.24
C SER A 579 -23.63 -4.05 14.83
N LEU A 580 -24.48 -4.91 14.25
CA LEU A 580 -25.81 -5.19 14.78
C LEU A 580 -25.72 -5.87 16.15
N ASN A 581 -24.85 -6.88 16.30
CA ASN A 581 -24.67 -7.62 17.55
C ASN A 581 -24.20 -6.72 18.69
N VAL A 582 -23.19 -5.88 18.44
CA VAL A 582 -22.65 -4.96 19.45
C VAL A 582 -23.73 -3.96 19.87
N VAL A 583 -24.45 -3.39 18.92
CA VAL A 583 -25.53 -2.43 19.22
C VAL A 583 -26.69 -3.09 19.96
N PHE A 584 -27.07 -4.31 19.59
CA PHE A 584 -28.06 -5.09 20.33
C PHE A 584 -27.62 -5.26 21.79
N LYS A 585 -26.41 -5.79 22.03
CA LYS A 585 -25.84 -5.97 23.37
C LYS A 585 -25.76 -4.67 24.16
N TYR A 586 -25.30 -3.60 23.52
CA TYR A 586 -25.19 -2.29 24.14
C TYR A 586 -26.57 -1.69 24.46
N ASN A 587 -27.58 -1.86 23.61
CA ASN A 587 -28.88 -1.24 23.85
C ASN A 587 -29.76 -1.99 24.87
N ILE A 588 -29.42 -3.25 25.22
CA ILE A 588 -30.16 -4.02 26.24
C ILE A 588 -30.28 -3.22 27.54
N GLY A 589 -31.52 -3.01 27.99
CA GLY A 589 -31.85 -2.35 29.26
C GLY A 589 -31.59 -0.83 29.29
N ARG A 590 -31.14 -0.22 28.18
CA ARG A 590 -30.95 1.24 28.08
C ARG A 590 -32.22 1.93 27.62
N ARG A 591 -32.39 3.20 28.03
CA ARG A 591 -33.50 4.06 27.58
C ARG A 591 -33.28 4.48 26.12
N GLN A 592 -34.34 4.76 25.38
CA GLN A 592 -34.28 5.11 23.95
C GLN A 592 -33.33 6.30 23.65
N ASP A 593 -33.29 7.31 24.52
CA ASP A 593 -32.38 8.47 24.42
C ASP A 593 -30.91 8.16 24.69
N ALA A 594 -30.62 7.00 25.30
CA ALA A 594 -29.28 6.49 25.55
C ALA A 594 -28.90 5.30 24.64
N THR A 595 -29.78 4.91 23.71
CA THR A 595 -29.47 3.89 22.70
C THR A 595 -28.65 4.49 21.57
N ILE A 596 -27.87 3.63 20.91
CA ILE A 596 -27.11 3.97 19.71
C ILE A 596 -27.64 3.15 18.53
N ARG A 597 -27.41 3.65 17.31
CA ARG A 597 -27.72 2.92 16.08
C ARG A 597 -26.52 2.10 15.62
N ALA A 598 -26.80 1.05 14.85
CA ALA A 598 -25.77 0.35 14.09
C ALA A 598 -25.18 1.27 13.02
N ALA A 599 -23.91 1.01 12.66
CA ALA A 599 -23.24 1.71 11.59
C ALA A 599 -23.92 1.37 10.25
N LEU A 600 -24.16 2.39 9.45
CA LEU A 600 -24.59 2.22 8.06
C LEU A 600 -23.36 1.88 7.23
N ILE A 601 -23.27 0.62 6.84
CA ILE A 601 -22.20 0.08 6.00
C ILE A 601 -22.73 -0.02 4.58
N VAL A 602 -22.03 0.60 3.64
CA VAL A 602 -22.38 0.60 2.22
C VAL A 602 -21.25 -0.03 1.42
N ARG A 603 -21.61 -0.99 0.57
CA ARG A 603 -20.69 -1.50 -0.45
C ARG A 603 -20.62 -0.50 -1.60
N GLY A 604 -19.43 0.02 -1.87
CA GLY A 604 -19.17 0.90 -2.99
C GLY A 604 -18.85 0.12 -4.24
N PHE A 605 -19.73 0.18 -5.23
CA PHE A 605 -19.56 -0.43 -6.56
C PHE A 605 -19.89 0.58 -7.67
N LYS A 606 -19.79 0.17 -8.93
CA LYS A 606 -20.13 1.04 -10.07
C LYS A 606 -21.62 1.34 -10.06
N LEU A 607 -21.99 2.62 -10.15
CA LEU A 607 -23.40 3.04 -10.09
C LEU A 607 -24.26 2.43 -11.21
N GLN A 608 -23.67 2.22 -12.38
CA GLN A 608 -24.37 1.60 -13.51
C GLN A 608 -24.73 0.15 -13.21
N ASP A 609 -23.75 -0.63 -12.74
CA ASP A 609 -23.95 -2.05 -12.43
C ASP A 609 -24.99 -2.21 -11.30
N GLU A 610 -24.95 -1.34 -10.28
CA GLU A 610 -25.94 -1.29 -9.20
C GLU A 610 -27.34 -0.89 -9.73
N CYS A 611 -27.42 0.07 -10.66
CA CYS A 611 -28.69 0.47 -11.28
C CYS A 611 -29.31 -0.69 -12.07
N ASP A 612 -28.50 -1.42 -12.82
CA ASP A 612 -28.93 -2.56 -13.61
C ASP A 612 -29.34 -3.75 -12.73
N ALA A 613 -28.62 -4.00 -11.64
CA ALA A 613 -29.00 -4.98 -10.63
C ALA A 613 -30.33 -4.62 -9.95
N PHE A 614 -30.50 -3.36 -9.55
CA PHE A 614 -31.74 -2.88 -8.95
C PHE A 614 -32.94 -3.04 -9.89
N LYS A 615 -32.79 -2.72 -11.18
CA LYS A 615 -33.86 -2.96 -12.17
C LYS A 615 -34.15 -4.44 -12.37
N SER A 616 -33.11 -5.28 -12.35
CA SER A 616 -33.26 -6.73 -12.43
C SER A 616 -34.06 -7.27 -11.24
N LEU A 617 -33.83 -6.76 -10.03
CA LEU A 617 -34.66 -7.04 -8.84
C LEU A 617 -36.10 -6.55 -8.98
N LEU A 618 -36.32 -5.37 -9.57
CA LEU A 618 -37.67 -4.87 -9.85
C LEU A 618 -38.43 -5.77 -10.83
N GLN A 619 -37.74 -6.45 -11.74
CA GLN A 619 -38.36 -7.38 -12.67
C GLN A 619 -38.52 -8.78 -12.06
N PHE A 620 -37.49 -9.23 -11.36
CA PHE A 620 -37.38 -10.59 -10.82
C PHE A 620 -36.98 -10.55 -9.34
N PRO A 621 -37.91 -10.30 -8.42
CA PRO A 621 -37.59 -10.16 -6.99
C PRO A 621 -36.99 -11.42 -6.35
N HIS A 622 -37.20 -12.58 -6.98
CA HIS A 622 -36.65 -13.86 -6.51
C HIS A 622 -35.16 -14.02 -6.81
N LEU A 623 -34.58 -13.18 -7.69
CA LEU A 623 -33.14 -13.20 -7.94
C LEU A 623 -32.39 -12.84 -6.66
N GLY A 624 -32.95 -11.98 -5.80
CA GLY A 624 -32.25 -11.49 -4.63
C GLY A 624 -30.86 -10.99 -5.03
N ASP A 625 -29.85 -11.59 -4.43
CA ASP A 625 -28.44 -11.30 -4.69
C ASP A 625 -27.94 -11.69 -6.09
N GLU A 626 -28.59 -12.64 -6.77
CA GLU A 626 -28.27 -13.05 -8.15
C GLU A 626 -28.63 -11.99 -9.20
N ALA A 627 -29.28 -10.88 -8.79
CA ALA A 627 -29.60 -9.78 -9.68
C ALA A 627 -28.37 -8.93 -10.05
N ALA A 628 -27.33 -8.94 -9.21
CA ALA A 628 -26.00 -8.46 -9.56
C ALA A 628 -25.18 -9.66 -10.09
N GLY A 629 -24.53 -9.53 -11.25
CA GLY A 629 -23.70 -10.61 -11.78
C GLY A 629 -22.57 -10.97 -10.80
N ASP A 630 -22.52 -12.25 -10.39
CA ASP A 630 -21.57 -12.90 -9.47
C ASP A 630 -20.93 -11.99 -8.40
N ASP A 631 -21.63 -11.79 -7.27
CA ASP A 631 -21.14 -12.05 -5.89
C ASP A 631 -22.04 -11.34 -4.84
N ASP A 632 -22.60 -12.15 -3.94
CA ASP A 632 -23.86 -12.07 -3.15
C ASP A 632 -23.76 -11.37 -1.75
N TRP A 633 -24.76 -10.56 -1.30
CA TRP A 633 -24.87 -9.92 0.05
C TRP A 633 -26.29 -9.55 0.58
N GLY A 634 -26.70 -10.17 1.73
CA GLY A 634 -26.97 -9.54 3.06
C GLY A 634 -28.18 -8.60 3.34
N ASP A 635 -28.89 -8.85 4.45
CA ASP A 635 -30.16 -8.22 4.92
C ASP A 635 -30.11 -6.77 5.51
N ASP A 636 -31.26 -6.08 5.46
CA ASP A 636 -31.48 -4.64 5.72
C ASP A 636 -31.28 -4.13 7.18
N SER A 637 -30.76 -2.89 7.31
CA SER A 637 -30.56 -2.13 8.57
C SER A 637 -31.61 -1.04 8.82
N ASP A 638 -31.92 -0.78 10.11
CA ASP A 638 -32.90 0.20 10.62
C ASP A 638 -32.67 1.68 10.22
N THR A 639 -31.52 2.01 9.62
CA THR A 639 -31.22 3.37 9.08
C THR A 639 -31.99 3.70 7.80
N LEU A 640 -32.51 2.68 7.11
CA LEU A 640 -33.37 2.89 5.94
C LEU A 640 -34.63 3.69 6.28
N ARG A 641 -35.09 3.74 7.54
CA ARG A 641 -36.32 4.50 7.89
C ARG A 641 -36.19 6.02 7.76
N GLU A 642 -35.01 6.60 8.00
CA GLU A 642 -34.81 8.05 7.85
C GLU A 642 -34.66 8.45 6.39
N PHE A 643 -33.97 7.63 5.60
CA PHE A 643 -33.92 7.76 4.14
C PHE A 643 -35.30 7.49 3.52
N GLN A 644 -36.04 6.47 3.97
CA GLN A 644 -37.41 6.21 3.53
C GLN A 644 -38.35 7.38 3.82
N LYS A 645 -38.19 8.08 4.96
CA LYS A 645 -38.97 9.28 5.28
C LYS A 645 -38.66 10.44 4.32
N SER A 646 -37.40 10.63 3.92
CA SER A 646 -37.04 11.66 2.93
C SER A 646 -37.51 11.30 1.51
N LEU A 647 -37.57 10.00 1.19
CA LEU A 647 -38.08 9.48 -0.09
C LEU A 647 -39.61 9.40 -0.16
N ALA A 648 -40.31 9.26 0.96
CA ALA A 648 -41.77 9.11 1.03
C ALA A 648 -42.52 10.35 0.48
N GLY A 649 -41.90 11.53 0.55
CA GLY A 649 -42.48 12.80 0.08
C GLY A 649 -42.26 13.14 -1.39
N LEU A 650 -41.52 12.33 -2.16
CA LEU A 650 -41.25 12.60 -3.58
C LEU A 650 -42.31 11.96 -4.48
N ASP A 651 -43.12 12.79 -5.15
CA ASP A 651 -44.15 12.33 -6.10
C ASP A 651 -43.56 11.50 -7.25
N LYS A 652 -42.34 11.83 -7.69
CA LYS A 652 -41.63 11.13 -8.76
C LYS A 652 -41.33 9.65 -8.45
N LEU A 653 -41.27 9.27 -7.17
CA LEU A 653 -40.96 7.90 -6.75
C LEU A 653 -42.22 7.10 -6.35
N ALA A 654 -43.42 7.68 -6.44
CA ALA A 654 -44.66 7.04 -5.97
C ALA A 654 -44.92 5.68 -6.63
N ARG A 655 -44.69 5.58 -7.94
CA ARG A 655 -44.87 4.33 -8.70
C ARG A 655 -43.80 3.29 -8.35
N LEU A 656 -42.56 3.73 -8.18
CA LEU A 656 -41.47 2.85 -7.73
C LEU A 656 -41.77 2.29 -6.32
N ARG A 657 -42.24 3.12 -5.40
CA ARG A 657 -42.68 2.67 -4.06
C ARG A 657 -43.81 1.65 -4.14
N GLN A 658 -44.79 1.84 -5.04
CA GLN A 658 -45.84 0.85 -5.26
C GLN A 658 -45.28 -0.48 -5.76
N ARG A 659 -44.30 -0.47 -6.67
CA ARG A 659 -43.67 -1.69 -7.19
C ARG A 659 -42.86 -2.42 -6.13
N VAL A 660 -42.00 -1.70 -5.41
CA VAL A 660 -41.14 -2.27 -4.35
C VAL A 660 -41.98 -2.81 -3.18
N SER A 661 -43.07 -2.13 -2.82
CA SER A 661 -44.00 -2.62 -1.79
C SER A 661 -44.94 -3.75 -2.25
N GLY A 662 -44.79 -4.24 -3.48
CA GLY A 662 -45.63 -5.30 -4.05
C GLY A 662 -47.07 -4.90 -4.35
N LYS A 663 -47.40 -3.61 -4.37
CA LYS A 663 -48.75 -3.08 -4.65
C LYS A 663 -49.12 -3.10 -6.13
N ILE A 664 -48.14 -3.10 -7.02
CA ILE A 664 -48.33 -3.20 -8.48
C ILE A 664 -47.37 -4.23 -9.06
N SER A 665 -47.76 -4.89 -10.15
CA SER A 665 -46.92 -5.85 -10.86
C SER A 665 -45.79 -5.17 -11.66
N TRP A 666 -44.86 -5.96 -12.20
CA TRP A 666 -43.83 -5.44 -13.12
C TRP A 666 -44.45 -4.90 -14.41
N GLU A 667 -45.42 -5.62 -14.99
CA GLU A 667 -46.12 -5.22 -16.22
C GLU A 667 -46.89 -3.92 -16.00
N GLU A 668 -47.54 -3.79 -14.84
CA GLU A 668 -48.17 -2.53 -14.44
C GLU A 668 -47.12 -1.44 -14.28
N TYR A 669 -46.00 -1.69 -13.59
CA TYR A 669 -44.94 -0.71 -13.40
C TYR A 669 -44.41 -0.15 -14.73
N VAL A 670 -44.05 -1.01 -15.68
CA VAL A 670 -43.52 -0.64 -17.01
C VAL A 670 -44.58 0.02 -17.89
N GLY A 671 -45.86 -0.29 -17.71
CA GLY A 671 -46.98 0.35 -18.41
C GLY A 671 -47.22 1.83 -18.06
N GLY A 672 -46.41 2.44 -17.20
CA GLY A 672 -46.49 3.85 -16.84
C GLY A 672 -45.13 4.55 -16.85
N LYS A 673 -45.05 5.74 -16.26
CA LYS A 673 -43.77 6.49 -16.19
C LYS A 673 -42.81 5.81 -15.21
N ILE A 674 -41.76 5.21 -15.74
CA ILE A 674 -40.66 4.56 -14.99
C ILE A 674 -39.70 5.63 -14.46
N VAL A 675 -38.99 5.30 -13.38
CA VAL A 675 -37.92 6.15 -12.83
C VAL A 675 -36.69 6.01 -13.72
N GLU A 676 -36.12 7.15 -14.14
CA GLU A 676 -34.91 7.17 -14.95
C GLU A 676 -33.68 6.72 -14.15
N ASP A 677 -32.71 6.13 -14.85
CA ASP A 677 -31.44 5.63 -14.29
C ASP A 677 -30.71 6.71 -13.49
N THR A 678 -30.73 7.93 -14.00
CA THR A 678 -30.13 9.10 -13.37
C THR A 678 -30.69 9.35 -11.97
N GLU A 679 -31.99 9.14 -11.76
CA GLU A 679 -32.62 9.31 -10.45
C GLU A 679 -32.31 8.12 -9.53
N ILE A 680 -32.22 6.89 -10.05
CA ILE A 680 -31.82 5.71 -9.27
C ILE A 680 -30.37 5.86 -8.77
N MET A 681 -29.45 6.23 -9.68
CA MET A 681 -28.05 6.49 -9.34
C MET A 681 -27.90 7.65 -8.36
N ARG A 682 -28.75 8.69 -8.46
CA ARG A 682 -28.80 9.78 -7.49
C ARG A 682 -29.16 9.27 -6.09
N LEU A 683 -30.12 8.36 -5.98
CA LEU A 683 -30.50 7.74 -4.70
C LEU A 683 -29.35 6.90 -4.11
N MET A 684 -28.66 6.12 -4.94
CA MET A 684 -27.49 5.32 -4.53
C MET A 684 -26.33 6.21 -4.07
N THR A 685 -26.12 7.35 -4.73
CA THR A 685 -25.14 8.36 -4.31
C THR A 685 -25.51 8.94 -2.94
N MET A 686 -26.77 9.31 -2.72
CA MET A 686 -27.24 9.81 -1.43
C MET A 686 -27.09 8.77 -0.30
N LEU A 687 -27.30 7.49 -0.60
CA LEU A 687 -27.07 6.39 0.35
C LEU A 687 -25.59 6.32 0.73
N THR A 688 -24.68 6.38 -0.26
CA THR A 688 -23.23 6.39 -0.04
C THR A 688 -22.80 7.60 0.78
N GLU A 689 -23.33 8.79 0.49
CA GLU A 689 -23.05 10.02 1.24
C GLU A 689 -23.47 9.95 2.72
N SER A 690 -24.48 9.13 3.02
CA SER A 690 -25.01 8.93 4.38
C SER A 690 -24.28 7.83 5.15
N ALA A 691 -23.41 7.06 4.49
CA ALA A 691 -22.75 5.91 5.08
C ALA A 691 -21.75 6.29 6.19
N ASP A 692 -21.72 5.50 7.26
CA ASP A 692 -20.69 5.57 8.29
C ASP A 692 -19.41 4.85 7.82
N ILE A 693 -19.57 3.76 7.08
CA ILE A 693 -18.47 2.98 6.52
C ILE A 693 -18.76 2.68 5.05
N VAL A 694 -17.82 3.00 4.16
CA VAL A 694 -17.88 2.63 2.74
C VAL A 694 -16.82 1.58 2.44
N CYS A 695 -17.26 0.41 1.96
CA CYS A 695 -16.42 -0.72 1.61
C CYS A 695 -16.22 -0.79 0.10
N THR A 696 -15.00 -0.58 -0.41
CA THR A 696 -14.74 -0.64 -1.87
C THR A 696 -13.28 -0.95 -2.19
N THR A 697 -12.95 -1.26 -3.44
CA THR A 697 -11.58 -1.52 -3.89
C THR A 697 -10.81 -0.22 -4.16
N PRO A 698 -9.46 -0.23 -4.13
CA PRO A 698 -8.63 0.92 -4.48
C PRO A 698 -8.94 1.51 -5.85
N SER A 699 -9.28 0.66 -6.82
CA SER A 699 -9.61 1.07 -8.17
C SER A 699 -10.94 1.82 -8.25
N LEU A 700 -11.99 1.30 -7.63
CA LEU A 700 -13.30 1.95 -7.60
C LEU A 700 -13.29 3.25 -6.79
N ALA A 701 -12.55 3.30 -5.68
CA ALA A 701 -12.36 4.52 -4.88
C ALA A 701 -11.65 5.68 -5.60
N HIS A 702 -11.13 5.44 -6.81
CA HIS A 702 -10.51 6.46 -7.66
C HIS A 702 -11.31 6.72 -8.94
N THR A 703 -11.84 5.66 -9.55
CA THR A 703 -12.54 5.73 -10.84
C THR A 703 -13.99 6.20 -10.72
N GLU A 704 -14.69 5.85 -9.64
CA GLU A 704 -16.07 6.26 -9.41
C GLU A 704 -16.11 7.60 -8.67
N ASP A 705 -16.66 8.65 -9.30
CA ASP A 705 -16.65 10.01 -8.75
C ASP A 705 -17.31 10.10 -7.35
N HIS A 706 -18.42 9.40 -7.13
CA HIS A 706 -19.10 9.39 -5.83
C HIS A 706 -18.23 8.79 -4.71
N LEU A 707 -17.49 7.71 -4.99
CA LEU A 707 -16.55 7.09 -4.05
C LEU A 707 -15.30 7.94 -3.86
N ARG A 708 -14.80 8.55 -4.94
CA ARG A 708 -13.65 9.45 -4.90
C ARG A 708 -13.95 10.67 -4.04
N SER A 709 -15.08 11.34 -4.27
CA SER A 709 -15.51 12.48 -3.45
C SER A 709 -15.72 12.06 -2.00
N TRP A 710 -16.37 10.93 -1.73
CA TRP A 710 -16.53 10.42 -0.36
C TRP A 710 -15.18 10.19 0.34
N LYS A 711 -14.20 9.58 -0.35
CA LYS A 711 -12.84 9.40 0.16
C LYS A 711 -12.19 10.73 0.53
N LEU A 712 -12.21 11.71 -0.37
CA LEU A 712 -11.48 12.97 -0.19
C LEU A 712 -12.16 13.92 0.81
N GLU A 713 -13.49 13.86 0.91
CA GLU A 713 -14.30 14.83 1.66
C GLU A 713 -14.77 14.29 3.02
N ARG A 714 -15.08 13.00 3.10
CA ARG A 714 -15.78 12.39 4.25
C ARG A 714 -14.92 11.41 5.03
N ALA A 715 -14.12 10.57 4.39
CA ALA A 715 -13.32 9.57 5.12
C ALA A 715 -12.35 10.22 6.13
N ARG A 716 -12.49 9.83 7.40
CA ARG A 716 -11.66 10.26 8.54
C ARG A 716 -10.78 9.14 9.08
N GLY A 717 -11.02 7.90 8.69
CA GLY A 717 -10.17 6.74 8.94
C GLY A 717 -10.16 5.79 7.75
N VAL A 718 -9.16 4.91 7.71
CA VAL A 718 -8.97 3.90 6.67
C VAL A 718 -8.79 2.53 7.30
N ALA A 719 -9.55 1.55 6.85
CA ALA A 719 -9.38 0.16 7.22
C ALA A 719 -9.01 -0.65 5.97
N ILE A 720 -7.96 -1.47 6.05
CA ILE A 720 -7.55 -2.33 4.96
C ILE A 720 -7.63 -3.77 5.42
N ASP A 721 -8.48 -4.56 4.77
CA ASP A 721 -8.49 -6.02 4.92
C ASP A 721 -7.68 -6.68 3.80
N GLU A 722 -7.18 -7.88 4.07
CA GLU A 722 -6.30 -8.64 3.15
C GLU A 722 -5.14 -7.79 2.58
N ALA A 723 -4.55 -6.92 3.40
CA ALA A 723 -3.47 -6.03 3.02
C ALA A 723 -2.20 -6.77 2.50
N GLY A 724 -2.10 -8.07 2.76
CA GLY A 724 -1.09 -8.95 2.19
C GLY A 724 -1.22 -9.16 0.68
N GLY A 725 -2.43 -8.98 0.12
CA GLY A 725 -2.71 -9.02 -1.32
C GLY A 725 -2.65 -7.66 -2.02
N MET A 726 -2.35 -6.58 -1.29
CA MET A 726 -2.31 -5.23 -1.84
C MET A 726 -0.89 -4.72 -2.08
N SER A 727 -0.68 -4.09 -3.23
CA SER A 727 0.53 -3.34 -3.50
C SER A 727 0.63 -2.09 -2.61
N ARG A 728 1.85 -1.54 -2.45
CA ARG A 728 2.03 -0.25 -1.77
C ARG A 728 1.34 0.90 -2.51
N GLY A 729 1.31 0.88 -3.85
CA GLY A 729 0.60 1.87 -4.66
C GLY A 729 -0.91 1.86 -4.41
N ASP A 730 -1.50 0.67 -4.27
CA ASP A 730 -2.93 0.53 -3.93
C ASP A 730 -3.24 1.07 -2.54
N LEU A 731 -2.44 0.71 -1.53
CA LEU A 731 -2.58 1.25 -0.18
C LEU A 731 -2.54 2.79 -0.20
N TYR A 732 -1.55 3.37 -0.88
CA TYR A 732 -1.36 4.82 -0.90
C TYR A 732 -2.51 5.53 -1.61
N SER A 733 -3.11 4.90 -2.63
CA SER A 733 -4.27 5.46 -3.34
C SER A 733 -5.55 5.55 -2.48
N ILE A 734 -5.65 4.74 -1.44
CA ILE A 734 -6.72 4.78 -0.44
C ILE A 734 -6.35 5.66 0.76
N TRP A 735 -5.15 5.48 1.32
CA TRP A 735 -4.70 6.18 2.52
C TRP A 735 -4.44 7.67 2.25
N GLY A 736 -3.94 7.99 1.07
CA GLY A 736 -3.61 9.35 0.64
C GLY A 736 -2.29 9.83 1.24
N ASN A 737 -2.13 11.15 1.39
CA ASN A 737 -0.88 11.75 1.90
C ASN A 737 -1.04 12.50 3.24
N THR A 738 -2.22 12.47 3.86
CA THR A 738 -2.56 13.27 5.05
C THR A 738 -2.64 12.50 6.37
N LEU A 739 -2.06 11.28 6.47
CA LEU A 739 -1.99 10.45 7.68
C LEU A 739 -3.29 10.40 8.51
N VAL A 740 -4.41 10.06 7.86
CA VAL A 740 -5.61 9.69 8.62
C VAL A 740 -5.35 8.37 9.37
N PRO A 741 -5.99 8.15 10.54
CA PRO A 741 -5.91 6.87 11.24
C PRO A 741 -6.13 5.69 10.30
N CYS A 742 -5.28 4.67 10.42
CA CYS A 742 -5.28 3.52 9.51
C CYS A 742 -5.02 2.20 10.23
N LEU A 743 -5.89 1.23 9.99
CA LEU A 743 -5.75 -0.15 10.44
C LEU A 743 -5.51 -1.05 9.23
N LEU A 744 -4.44 -1.84 9.24
CA LEU A 744 -4.19 -2.87 8.23
C LEU A 744 -4.34 -4.25 8.85
N ALA A 745 -5.05 -5.13 8.15
CA ALA A 745 -5.22 -6.53 8.47
C ALA A 745 -4.78 -7.44 7.33
N GLY A 746 -4.31 -8.63 7.68
CA GLY A 746 -4.05 -9.70 6.72
C GLY A 746 -3.31 -10.87 7.38
N ASN A 747 -2.89 -11.83 6.57
CA ASN A 747 -2.16 -13.00 7.06
C ASN A 747 -0.69 -12.65 7.37
N GLU A 748 -0.12 -13.30 8.39
CA GLU A 748 1.32 -13.24 8.68
C GLU A 748 2.18 -14.04 7.68
N GLU A 749 1.58 -14.95 6.92
CA GLU A 749 2.22 -15.61 5.79
C GLU A 749 2.21 -14.69 4.56
N PHE A 750 3.29 -13.92 4.43
CA PHE A 750 3.48 -13.01 3.29
C PHE A 750 3.70 -13.78 2.00
N VAL A 751 2.64 -13.88 1.19
CA VAL A 751 2.70 -14.35 -0.19
C VAL A 751 3.17 -13.21 -1.09
N PRO A 752 4.26 -13.37 -1.86
CA PRO A 752 4.71 -12.32 -2.76
C PRO A 752 3.69 -12.06 -3.87
N LEU A 753 3.45 -10.79 -4.18
CA LEU A 753 2.53 -10.40 -5.25
C LEU A 753 3.00 -10.95 -6.61
N GLU A 754 2.03 -11.20 -7.49
CA GLU A 754 2.29 -11.58 -8.88
C GLU A 754 2.64 -10.36 -9.71
N LEU A 755 3.67 -10.48 -10.55
CA LEU A 755 4.13 -9.44 -11.45
C LEU A 755 4.36 -10.05 -12.83
N LYS A 756 3.86 -9.40 -13.87
CA LYS A 756 3.94 -9.90 -15.25
C LYS A 756 5.40 -9.99 -15.72
N SER A 757 6.17 -8.96 -15.40
CA SER A 757 7.54 -8.76 -15.88
C SER A 757 8.62 -9.42 -15.01
N TYR A 758 8.25 -10.16 -13.96
CA TYR A 758 9.22 -10.53 -12.91
C TYR A 758 10.40 -11.31 -13.46
N HIS A 759 10.16 -12.37 -14.22
CA HIS A 759 11.21 -13.22 -14.77
C HIS A 759 11.77 -12.71 -16.11
N ASP A 760 11.22 -11.61 -16.63
CA ASP A 760 11.45 -11.20 -18.01
C ASP A 760 12.77 -10.45 -18.20
N ARG A 761 13.36 -10.72 -19.36
CA ARG A 761 14.64 -10.15 -19.78
C ARG A 761 14.58 -9.66 -21.21
N ASP A 762 15.41 -8.67 -21.51
CA ASP A 762 15.68 -8.27 -22.89
C ASP A 762 16.70 -9.22 -23.56
N VAL A 763 16.91 -9.03 -24.86
CA VAL A 763 17.85 -9.81 -25.67
C VAL A 763 19.30 -9.71 -25.19
N ASN A 764 19.63 -8.66 -24.44
CA ASN A 764 20.95 -8.40 -23.87
C ASN A 764 21.09 -8.93 -22.44
N GLY A 765 20.05 -9.57 -21.89
CA GLY A 765 20.04 -10.13 -20.55
C GLY A 765 19.81 -9.13 -19.43
N ASN A 766 19.37 -7.91 -19.74
CA ASN A 766 18.90 -6.93 -18.76
C ASN A 766 17.52 -7.33 -18.25
N MET A 767 17.22 -6.97 -17.00
CA MET A 767 15.89 -7.19 -16.43
C MET A 767 14.91 -6.17 -16.99
N ARG A 768 13.70 -6.62 -17.39
CA ARG A 768 12.63 -5.71 -17.82
C ARG A 768 12.09 -4.87 -16.66
N ASN A 769 11.92 -5.51 -15.50
CA ASN A 769 11.59 -4.84 -14.25
C ASN A 769 12.75 -4.98 -13.26
N ARG A 770 13.50 -3.89 -13.12
CA ARG A 770 14.66 -3.80 -12.23
C ARG A 770 14.26 -3.69 -10.76
N PHE A 771 12.99 -3.34 -10.49
CA PHE A 771 12.40 -3.25 -9.15
C PHE A 771 11.49 -4.44 -8.82
N GLY A 772 11.54 -5.51 -9.61
CA GLY A 772 10.63 -6.65 -9.45
C GLY A 772 10.66 -7.28 -8.05
N ASP A 773 11.80 -7.31 -7.37
CA ASP A 773 11.86 -7.84 -5.98
C ASP A 773 11.20 -6.91 -4.96
N ASP A 774 11.10 -5.61 -5.25
CA ASP A 774 10.44 -4.59 -4.43
C ASP A 774 8.93 -4.55 -4.72
N ALA A 775 8.51 -4.61 -5.99
CA ALA A 775 7.09 -4.63 -6.38
C ALA A 775 6.33 -5.85 -5.85
N ARG A 776 7.01 -6.98 -5.62
CA ARG A 776 6.37 -8.18 -5.04
C ARG A 776 6.04 -8.05 -3.55
N LYS A 777 6.51 -6.99 -2.89
CA LYS A 777 6.27 -6.74 -1.47
C LYS A 777 4.93 -6.06 -1.28
N SER A 778 4.04 -6.75 -0.58
CA SER A 778 2.77 -6.18 -0.17
C SER A 778 2.99 -5.05 0.83
N ALA A 779 1.99 -4.18 0.95
CA ALA A 779 2.06 -3.09 1.90
C ALA A 779 2.15 -3.59 3.36
N LEU A 780 1.46 -4.70 3.66
CA LEU A 780 1.51 -5.35 4.97
C LEU A 780 2.90 -5.89 5.32
N GLU A 781 3.54 -6.61 4.38
CA GLU A 781 4.89 -7.15 4.58
C GLU A 781 5.90 -6.01 4.82
N PHE A 782 5.86 -4.98 3.98
CA PHE A 782 6.75 -3.82 4.12
C PHE A 782 6.57 -3.12 5.48
N LEU A 783 5.34 -2.74 5.85
CA LEU A 783 5.09 -1.98 7.08
C LEU A 783 5.39 -2.80 8.34
N THR A 784 5.15 -4.11 8.33
CA THR A 784 5.56 -5.02 9.42
C THR A 784 7.06 -4.99 9.66
N THR A 785 7.86 -4.96 8.59
CA THR A 785 9.32 -5.05 8.66
C THR A 785 10.02 -3.75 9.03
N THR A 786 9.30 -2.61 9.01
CA THR A 786 9.79 -1.34 9.59
C THR A 786 10.03 -1.45 11.10
N GLY A 787 9.50 -2.50 11.73
CA GLY A 787 9.55 -2.74 13.15
C GLY A 787 8.37 -2.13 13.91
N TRP A 788 7.30 -1.72 13.22
CA TRP A 788 6.06 -1.33 13.88
C TRP A 788 5.47 -2.49 14.71
N PRO A 789 4.83 -2.24 15.87
CA PRO A 789 4.20 -3.32 16.64
C PRO A 789 2.96 -3.89 15.93
N VAL A 790 2.98 -5.21 15.70
CA VAL A 790 1.91 -5.96 15.03
C VAL A 790 1.09 -6.74 16.06
N TYR A 791 -0.23 -6.55 16.09
CA TYR A 791 -1.12 -7.41 16.86
C TYR A 791 -1.30 -8.74 16.13
N ARG A 792 -1.10 -9.86 16.83
CA ARG A 792 -1.39 -11.18 16.29
C ARG A 792 -2.64 -11.73 16.97
N VAL A 793 -3.66 -12.06 16.19
CA VAL A 793 -4.91 -12.68 16.66
C VAL A 793 -4.56 -14.02 17.32
N ARG A 794 -5.13 -14.27 18.50
CA ARG A 794 -4.80 -15.43 19.32
C ARG A 794 -5.81 -16.56 19.24
N ALA A 795 -7.05 -16.24 18.88
CA ALA A 795 -8.06 -17.25 18.61
C ALA A 795 -7.60 -18.18 17.48
N GLN A 796 -7.64 -19.49 17.75
CA GLN A 796 -7.51 -20.56 16.77
C GLN A 796 -8.86 -21.25 16.61
#